data_AF-A0A8S9Z686-F1
#
_entry.id   AF-A0A8S9Z686-F1
#
_cell.length_a   1.000
_cell.length_b   1.000
_cell.length_c   1.000
_cell.angle_alpha   90.00
_cell.angle_beta   90.00
_cell.angle_gamma   90.00
#
_symmetry.space_group_name_H-M   'P 1'
#
loop_
_entity.id
_entity.type
_entity.pdbx_description
1 polymer ?
#
loop_
_entity_poly.entity_id
_entity_poly.type
_entity_poly.pdbx_seq_one_letter_code
_entity_poly.pdbx_strand_id
1 'polypeptide(L)'
;MKLWLASPVASDIPDEVFQPITWEKAATEQIRDFQQSSVYGPLYNRISPPKNMILFIGDGMSSSTITGASANRMTTDSAAAATALVCGSKVAQSVIGLSGVKECCICEPSDSAQKLQSILIQAHKKGLSVGIVTTTRITHATPAATYAHSTDRNQENKPKVSSSNSSFVCDDIASQLIDKGLDFKVILGGGAKHFYQNVSEVTPKTPGSRTDGKNLFKQWLSEQRKRNRRHALVFHPYELRRLNLDKVDYLFGLLAPSHLDYEIRRTDQPSLSEMTQIAVKILSRNPKGYLLLVESGRIDHGHHTNQAKYALTETLALERAVNTTIGLVNIDETLVLVTADHSHGYGVIGYANRRTHILGLDDSQLADDGHPYLISNYFSGPGASSGKPRGNPSIGRTFENGYRQQALIPLRRGVHAADDVPLYATGPFNQLFHRPVDNTFVAYATIIVSPSDSSFICDDIASQLIHNGLDFNVILGGGSRMFYQNVTAVTPKTLGSRKDGKNLFEQWLREQQKRNRKHKLIFDSEKLKRLDLAEVDYLFGLLAPNHLDYEIHRTDQLSLSELTQIAVQILSKNPKGYLLLVEGGRIDHGHHSNQAKYALTETLALEQAVSSAMSQVNLNETLMLVTADHSHAYGVVGEANRRRHILDLDNSQLANDGYPYLISAYFNGPAGSVKEPRRDPSTDRIFQDDYRQQALVPLSSATHAADDVPLYATGPLSQLFHRSVDNTYVAHATMFALCLEQYKQEPHCTRRNISPNRDTSCEWSYGTPQANRLADSMEHVIPKRVKYGIDLKDSMPAECEI
;
A
#
# COMPACT_ATOMS: atom_id res chain seq x y z
N MET A 1 7.75 -7.57 -9.64
CA MET A 1 9.07 -7.23 -10.21
C MET A 1 9.38 -7.83 -11.59
N LYS A 2 9.68 -9.13 -11.76
CA LYS A 2 10.47 -9.69 -12.89
C LYS A 2 10.11 -9.34 -14.37
N LEU A 3 8.95 -8.75 -14.67
CA LEU A 3 8.61 -8.24 -16.01
C LEU A 3 9.12 -6.81 -16.31
N TRP A 4 9.77 -6.14 -15.34
CA TRP A 4 9.94 -4.67 -15.33
C TRP A 4 11.40 -4.16 -15.40
N LEU A 5 12.37 -5.04 -15.67
CA LEU A 5 13.81 -4.70 -15.66
C LEU A 5 14.55 -5.08 -16.96
N ALA A 6 13.83 -5.23 -18.07
CA ALA A 6 14.41 -5.62 -19.36
C ALA A 6 13.79 -4.86 -20.54
N SER A 7 14.66 -4.38 -21.44
CA SER A 7 14.38 -3.65 -22.70
C SER A 7 13.93 -2.17 -22.56
N PRO A 8 14.64 -1.21 -23.19
CA PRO A 8 14.27 0.21 -23.24
C PRO A 8 13.35 0.56 -24.43
N VAL A 9 12.56 -0.39 -24.94
CA VAL A 9 11.71 -0.20 -26.14
C VAL A 9 10.27 -0.63 -25.85
N ALA A 10 9.30 0.25 -26.11
CA ALA A 10 7.89 0.01 -25.82
C ALA A 10 7.20 -0.86 -26.89
N SER A 11 6.76 -2.05 -26.50
CA SER A 11 5.81 -2.91 -27.23
C SER A 11 4.44 -2.86 -26.55
N ASP A 12 3.34 -2.54 -27.25
CA ASP A 12 2.04 -2.09 -26.71
C ASP A 12 1.43 -2.85 -25.51
N ILE A 13 0.54 -2.20 -24.74
CA ILE A 13 -0.09 -2.85 -23.58
C ILE A 13 -0.99 -3.96 -24.12
N PRO A 14 -0.79 -5.23 -23.74
CA PRO A 14 -1.63 -6.32 -24.24
C PRO A 14 -3.09 -6.08 -23.87
N ASP A 15 -4.00 -6.22 -24.85
CA ASP A 15 -5.43 -5.94 -24.69
C ASP A 15 -6.07 -6.75 -23.55
N GLU A 16 -5.49 -7.92 -23.25
CA GLU A 16 -5.81 -8.80 -22.12
C GLU A 16 -5.76 -8.09 -20.75
N VAL A 17 -4.86 -7.10 -20.57
CA VAL A 17 -4.70 -6.35 -19.31
C VAL A 17 -5.93 -5.47 -19.02
N PHE A 18 -6.70 -5.09 -20.05
CA PHE A 18 -7.94 -4.33 -19.93
C PHE A 18 -9.19 -5.22 -19.79
N GLN A 19 -9.07 -6.54 -19.78
CA GLN A 19 -10.20 -7.47 -19.71
C GLN A 19 -10.50 -7.91 -18.26
N PRO A 20 -11.78 -8.02 -17.83
CA PRO A 20 -12.12 -8.37 -16.45
C PRO A 20 -11.65 -9.76 -16.06
N ILE A 21 -11.77 -10.72 -16.98
CA ILE A 21 -11.48 -12.14 -16.77
C ILE A 21 -10.01 -12.39 -16.38
N THR A 22 -9.10 -11.51 -16.77
CA THR A 22 -7.67 -11.55 -16.42
C THR A 22 -7.48 -11.32 -14.91
N TRP A 23 -8.15 -10.30 -14.36
CA TRP A 23 -8.10 -9.95 -12.95
C TRP A 23 -8.92 -10.92 -12.09
N GLU A 24 -10.10 -11.33 -12.59
CA GLU A 24 -10.94 -12.36 -11.95
C GLU A 24 -10.20 -13.69 -11.82
N LYS A 25 -9.49 -14.14 -12.87
CA LYS A 25 -8.68 -15.35 -12.83
C LYS A 25 -7.53 -15.21 -11.83
N ALA A 26 -6.77 -14.12 -11.87
CA ALA A 26 -5.64 -13.91 -10.96
C ALA A 26 -6.06 -13.91 -9.48
N ALA A 27 -7.17 -13.24 -9.15
CA ALA A 27 -7.74 -13.27 -7.80
C ALA A 27 -8.29 -14.65 -7.42
N THR A 28 -8.93 -15.36 -8.36
CA THR A 28 -9.45 -16.72 -8.14
C THR A 28 -8.32 -17.73 -7.90
N GLU A 29 -7.18 -17.58 -8.57
CA GLU A 29 -5.99 -18.41 -8.36
C GLU A 29 -5.36 -18.12 -6.99
N GLN A 30 -5.18 -16.86 -6.59
CA GLN A 30 -4.73 -16.50 -5.24
C GLN A 30 -5.67 -17.01 -4.13
N ILE A 31 -6.99 -16.93 -4.33
CA ILE A 31 -7.99 -17.46 -3.38
C ILE A 31 -7.97 -19.00 -3.34
N ARG A 32 -7.77 -19.67 -4.48
CA ARG A 32 -7.63 -21.13 -4.54
C ARG A 32 -6.37 -21.59 -3.83
N ASP A 33 -5.24 -20.92 -4.05
CA ASP A 33 -3.97 -21.23 -3.38
C ASP A 33 -4.09 -21.03 -1.87
N PHE A 34 -4.78 -19.98 -1.41
CA PHE A 34 -5.12 -19.80 0.01
C PHE A 34 -5.96 -20.96 0.55
N GLN A 35 -7.06 -21.32 -0.13
CA GLN A 35 -7.98 -22.40 0.26
C GLN A 35 -7.34 -23.80 0.24
N GLN A 36 -6.41 -24.06 -0.68
CA GLN A 36 -5.79 -25.38 -0.88
C GLN A 36 -4.42 -25.50 -0.20
N SER A 37 -3.88 -24.41 0.34
CA SER A 37 -2.64 -24.43 1.13
C SER A 37 -2.73 -25.38 2.33
N SER A 38 -1.65 -26.12 2.58
CA SER A 38 -1.51 -27.00 3.74
C SER A 38 -1.42 -26.26 5.07
N VAL A 39 -1.26 -24.93 5.05
CA VAL A 39 -1.26 -24.04 6.23
C VAL A 39 -2.65 -23.49 6.55
N TYR A 40 -3.38 -22.96 5.55
CA TYR A 40 -4.61 -22.19 5.79
C TYR A 40 -5.92 -22.92 5.42
N GLY A 41 -5.88 -24.00 4.65
CA GLY A 41 -7.06 -24.84 4.36
C GLY A 41 -7.82 -25.33 5.63
N PRO A 42 -7.13 -25.76 6.71
CA PRO A 42 -7.80 -26.12 7.98
C PRO A 42 -8.44 -24.95 8.73
N LEU A 43 -8.05 -23.70 8.46
CA LEU A 43 -8.64 -22.49 9.04
C LEU A 43 -9.92 -22.07 8.30
N TYR A 44 -9.94 -22.19 6.97
CA TYR A 44 -11.10 -21.83 6.13
C TYR A 44 -12.38 -22.57 6.56
N ASN A 45 -12.26 -23.85 6.94
CA ASN A 45 -13.39 -24.70 7.34
C ASN A 45 -13.93 -24.44 8.77
N ARG A 46 -13.44 -23.42 9.49
CA ARG A 46 -13.76 -23.21 10.93
C ARG A 46 -14.40 -21.87 11.27
N ILE A 47 -14.59 -20.97 10.31
CA ILE A 47 -14.94 -19.58 10.62
C ILE A 47 -15.94 -19.02 9.60
N SER A 48 -16.99 -18.34 10.10
CA SER A 48 -18.16 -17.96 9.30
C SER A 48 -17.97 -16.65 8.50
N PRO A 49 -18.63 -16.49 7.34
CA PRO A 49 -18.67 -15.23 6.60
C PRO A 49 -19.29 -14.07 7.41
N PRO A 50 -18.97 -12.80 7.07
CA PRO A 50 -19.46 -11.64 7.76
C PRO A 50 -20.90 -11.40 7.32
N LYS A 51 -21.74 -11.00 8.27
CA LYS A 51 -23.09 -10.54 7.97
C LYS A 51 -23.03 -9.17 7.30
N ASN A 52 -22.13 -8.30 7.78
CA ASN A 52 -22.00 -6.92 7.30
C ASN A 52 -20.58 -6.61 6.81
N MET A 53 -20.46 -5.66 5.88
CA MET A 53 -19.20 -5.12 5.41
C MET A 53 -19.28 -3.60 5.28
N ILE A 54 -18.24 -2.90 5.72
CA ILE A 54 -18.12 -1.44 5.59
C ILE A 54 -16.75 -1.12 5.01
N LEU A 55 -16.72 -0.46 3.86
CA LEU A 55 -15.52 0.01 3.20
C LEU A 55 -15.42 1.52 3.34
N PHE A 56 -14.37 1.98 4.02
CA PHE A 56 -13.99 3.38 4.11
C PHE A 56 -12.89 3.69 3.10
N ILE A 57 -13.07 4.77 2.32
CA ILE A 57 -12.07 5.30 1.38
C ILE A 57 -11.73 6.75 1.77
N GLY A 58 -10.46 7.01 2.04
CA GLY A 58 -9.90 8.36 2.03
C GLY A 58 -9.33 8.68 0.66
N ASP A 59 -10.08 9.39 -0.20
CA ASP A 59 -9.63 9.79 -1.54
C ASP A 59 -8.30 10.57 -1.40
N GLY A 60 -7.21 10.05 -1.94
CA GLY A 60 -5.88 10.67 -1.85
C GLY A 60 -5.07 10.48 -0.55
N MET A 61 -5.39 9.50 0.32
CA MET A 61 -4.71 9.28 1.62
C MET A 61 -3.45 8.38 1.50
N SER A 62 -2.27 8.97 1.65
CA SER A 62 -0.92 8.40 1.41
C SER A 62 -0.33 7.51 2.54
N SER A 63 0.48 6.49 2.22
CA SER A 63 1.37 5.82 3.21
C SER A 63 2.64 5.11 2.65
N SER A 64 3.24 5.59 1.55
CA SER A 64 4.55 5.15 1.01
C SER A 64 4.83 3.64 0.81
N THR A 65 4.64 3.14 -0.42
CA THR A 65 5.51 2.17 -1.16
C THR A 65 5.19 2.39 -2.66
N ILE A 66 4.92 1.42 -3.56
CA ILE A 66 4.56 1.70 -4.98
C ILE A 66 3.71 0.58 -5.66
N THR A 67 2.36 0.65 -5.60
CA THR A 67 1.47 -0.07 -6.55
C THR A 67 0.23 0.71 -7.04
N GLY A 68 0.08 1.99 -6.64
CA GLY A 68 -1.11 2.85 -6.82
C GLY A 68 -1.42 3.30 -8.25
N ALA A 69 -1.61 2.34 -9.16
CA ALA A 69 -1.50 2.53 -10.61
C ALA A 69 -2.73 2.05 -11.39
N SER A 70 -3.26 2.88 -12.31
CA SER A 70 -4.37 2.55 -13.23
C SER A 70 -3.90 1.60 -14.34
N ALA A 71 -4.78 1.08 -15.20
CA ALA A 71 -4.37 0.15 -16.27
C ALA A 71 -3.25 0.72 -17.18
N ASN A 72 -3.27 2.04 -17.46
CA ASN A 72 -2.38 2.71 -18.40
C ASN A 72 -1.38 3.72 -17.79
N ARG A 73 -1.47 4.09 -16.51
CA ARG A 73 -0.63 5.13 -15.86
C ARG A 73 0.07 4.61 -14.60
N MET A 74 1.26 5.17 -14.29
CA MET A 74 1.99 4.86 -13.05
C MET A 74 1.19 5.31 -11.83
N THR A 75 0.65 6.51 -11.90
CA THR A 75 -0.24 7.09 -10.88
C THR A 75 -1.69 6.94 -11.35
N THR A 76 -2.57 6.45 -10.48
CA THR A 76 -4.01 6.34 -10.78
C THR A 76 -4.78 7.62 -10.45
N ASP A 77 -5.97 7.76 -11.03
CA ASP A 77 -7.00 8.66 -10.55
C ASP A 77 -8.09 7.90 -9.79
N SER A 78 -8.91 8.63 -9.01
CA SER A 78 -10.04 8.11 -8.24
C SER A 78 -11.01 7.24 -9.06
N ALA A 79 -11.21 7.50 -10.36
CA ALA A 79 -12.14 6.70 -11.18
C ALA A 79 -11.62 5.29 -11.47
N ALA A 80 -10.38 5.19 -11.94
CA ALA A 80 -9.77 3.89 -12.20
C ALA A 80 -9.48 3.12 -10.91
N ALA A 81 -9.10 3.83 -9.85
CA ALA A 81 -8.83 3.24 -8.54
C ALA A 81 -10.08 2.73 -7.83
N ALA A 82 -11.15 3.55 -7.74
CA ALA A 82 -12.41 3.10 -7.16
C ALA A 82 -13.02 1.96 -7.98
N THR A 83 -12.88 1.98 -9.32
CA THR A 83 -13.29 0.85 -10.16
C THR A 83 -12.51 -0.43 -9.81
N ALA A 84 -11.21 -0.36 -9.54
CA ALA A 84 -10.46 -1.53 -9.04
C ALA A 84 -10.99 -1.98 -7.66
N LEU A 85 -11.08 -1.06 -6.70
CA LEU A 85 -11.50 -1.35 -5.31
C LEU A 85 -12.92 -1.94 -5.19
N VAL A 86 -13.88 -1.51 -6.02
CA VAL A 86 -15.28 -1.91 -5.89
C VAL A 86 -15.80 -2.81 -7.02
N CYS A 87 -15.07 -2.95 -8.13
CA CYS A 87 -15.44 -3.84 -9.25
C CYS A 87 -14.40 -4.91 -9.58
N GLY A 88 -13.23 -4.95 -8.91
CA GLY A 88 -12.24 -6.01 -9.05
C GLY A 88 -11.44 -5.98 -10.37
N SER A 89 -11.46 -4.89 -11.13
CA SER A 89 -10.75 -4.79 -12.41
C SER A 89 -10.09 -3.43 -12.59
N LYS A 90 -8.83 -3.41 -13.04
CA LYS A 90 -8.12 -2.18 -13.42
C LYS A 90 -8.63 -1.69 -14.78
N VAL A 91 -8.88 -0.38 -14.86
CA VAL A 91 -9.35 0.32 -16.07
C VAL A 91 -8.45 1.51 -16.39
N ALA A 92 -8.61 2.10 -17.57
CA ALA A 92 -7.88 3.31 -17.96
C ALA A 92 -8.24 4.51 -17.05
N GLN A 93 -7.30 5.44 -16.88
CA GLN A 93 -7.52 6.67 -16.11
C GLN A 93 -8.79 7.42 -16.56
N SER A 94 -9.53 8.01 -15.63
CA SER A 94 -10.84 8.68 -15.81
C SER A 94 -12.02 7.79 -16.22
N VAL A 95 -11.83 6.48 -16.46
CA VAL A 95 -12.92 5.56 -16.80
C VAL A 95 -13.58 5.00 -15.53
N ILE A 96 -14.91 4.87 -15.54
CA ILE A 96 -15.71 4.35 -14.42
C ILE A 96 -16.44 3.08 -14.86
N GLY A 97 -16.14 1.95 -14.22
CA GLY A 97 -16.92 0.71 -14.36
C GLY A 97 -16.90 0.04 -15.74
N LEU A 98 -16.08 0.51 -16.69
CA LEU A 98 -15.95 -0.04 -18.04
C LEU A 98 -14.56 -0.64 -18.26
N SER A 99 -14.50 -1.94 -18.53
CA SER A 99 -13.31 -2.62 -19.02
C SER A 99 -13.18 -2.49 -20.55
N GLY A 100 -12.08 -2.91 -21.15
CA GLY A 100 -11.82 -2.84 -22.60
C GLY A 100 -11.57 -1.43 -23.17
N VAL A 101 -11.89 -0.39 -22.40
CA VAL A 101 -11.64 1.01 -22.76
C VAL A 101 -10.16 1.34 -22.53
N LYS A 102 -9.40 1.53 -23.61
CA LYS A 102 -7.94 1.77 -23.58
C LYS A 102 -7.57 3.22 -23.21
N GLU A 103 -8.38 4.18 -23.66
CA GLU A 103 -8.24 5.61 -23.41
C GLU A 103 -9.61 6.23 -23.09
N CYS A 104 -9.64 7.32 -22.32
CA CYS A 104 -10.88 7.91 -21.81
C CYS A 104 -11.65 8.73 -22.85
N CYS A 105 -12.78 9.27 -22.42
CA CYS A 105 -13.33 10.54 -22.91
C CYS A 105 -13.93 10.53 -24.33
N ILE A 106 -13.85 9.42 -25.06
CA ILE A 106 -14.66 9.15 -26.25
C ILE A 106 -16.02 8.60 -25.82
N CYS A 107 -17.12 9.15 -26.32
CA CYS A 107 -18.49 8.68 -26.02
C CYS A 107 -18.96 7.56 -26.99
N GLU A 108 -18.04 6.66 -27.33
CA GLU A 108 -18.30 5.52 -28.21
C GLU A 108 -17.69 4.28 -27.55
N PRO A 109 -18.46 3.22 -27.27
CA PRO A 109 -17.90 1.99 -26.74
C PRO A 109 -17.07 1.31 -27.83
N SER A 110 -15.83 0.94 -27.52
CA SER A 110 -15.11 -0.08 -28.29
C SER A 110 -15.92 -1.38 -28.28
N ASP A 111 -15.85 -2.17 -29.35
CA ASP A 111 -16.45 -3.52 -29.41
C ASP A 111 -15.99 -4.45 -28.26
N SER A 112 -14.86 -4.12 -27.63
CA SER A 112 -14.29 -4.81 -26.47
C SER A 112 -14.80 -4.32 -25.10
N ALA A 113 -15.63 -3.27 -25.05
CA ALA A 113 -15.97 -2.58 -23.81
C ALA A 113 -17.09 -3.28 -23.01
N GLN A 114 -16.79 -3.74 -21.78
CA GLN A 114 -17.75 -4.48 -20.95
C GLN A 114 -18.08 -3.74 -19.65
N LYS A 115 -19.35 -3.84 -19.22
CA LYS A 115 -19.87 -3.21 -18.00
C LYS A 115 -19.61 -4.09 -16.78
N LEU A 116 -18.70 -3.62 -15.92
CA LEU A 116 -18.36 -4.28 -14.65
C LEU A 116 -19.52 -4.22 -13.65
N GLN A 117 -19.58 -5.17 -12.70
CA GLN A 117 -20.59 -5.17 -11.63
C GLN A 117 -19.92 -4.99 -10.27
N SER A 118 -20.21 -3.86 -9.63
CA SER A 118 -19.66 -3.53 -8.32
C SER A 118 -20.10 -4.51 -7.23
N ILE A 119 -19.30 -4.60 -6.16
CA ILE A 119 -19.65 -5.36 -4.96
C ILE A 119 -20.97 -4.87 -4.32
N LEU A 120 -21.36 -3.59 -4.48
CA LEU A 120 -22.67 -3.10 -4.06
C LEU A 120 -23.81 -3.68 -4.91
N ILE A 121 -23.67 -3.71 -6.25
CA ILE A 121 -24.67 -4.34 -7.13
C ILE A 121 -24.77 -5.84 -6.85
N GLN A 122 -23.65 -6.52 -6.63
CA GLN A 122 -23.61 -7.95 -6.31
C GLN A 122 -24.20 -8.27 -4.94
N ALA A 123 -23.87 -7.49 -3.90
CA ALA A 123 -24.44 -7.64 -2.55
C ALA A 123 -25.97 -7.42 -2.57
N HIS A 124 -26.44 -6.39 -3.28
CA HIS A 124 -27.87 -6.15 -3.44
C HIS A 124 -28.58 -7.35 -4.11
N LYS A 125 -28.01 -7.93 -5.17
CA LYS A 125 -28.55 -9.14 -5.83
C LYS A 125 -28.61 -10.36 -4.90
N LYS A 126 -27.69 -10.48 -3.92
CA LYS A 126 -27.74 -11.51 -2.87
C LYS A 126 -28.76 -11.21 -1.74
N GLY A 127 -29.43 -10.06 -1.79
CA GLY A 127 -30.43 -9.64 -0.80
C GLY A 127 -29.85 -8.94 0.43
N LEU A 128 -28.59 -8.50 0.37
CA LEU A 128 -28.05 -7.55 1.35
C LEU A 128 -28.63 -6.17 1.09
N SER A 129 -28.62 -5.32 2.12
CA SER A 129 -28.94 -3.91 1.99
C SER A 129 -27.66 -3.14 1.65
N VAL A 130 -27.74 -2.15 0.77
CA VAL A 130 -26.54 -1.42 0.33
C VAL A 130 -26.72 0.09 0.41
N GLY A 131 -25.62 0.81 0.61
CA GLY A 131 -25.64 2.27 0.66
C GLY A 131 -24.29 2.94 0.43
N ILE A 132 -24.35 4.24 0.17
CA ILE A 132 -23.21 5.14 -0.08
C ILE A 132 -23.34 6.34 0.85
N VAL A 133 -22.23 6.71 1.51
CA VAL A 133 -22.07 7.96 2.25
C VAL A 133 -20.81 8.67 1.74
N THR A 134 -20.91 9.97 1.46
CA THR A 134 -19.74 10.75 1.00
C THR A 134 -19.76 12.23 1.43
N THR A 135 -18.57 12.81 1.57
CA THR A 135 -18.35 14.27 1.63
C THR A 135 -18.30 14.95 0.23
N THR A 136 -18.21 14.18 -0.85
CA THR A 136 -18.09 14.69 -2.23
C THR A 136 -19.46 14.88 -2.89
N ARG A 137 -19.51 14.97 -4.22
CA ARG A 137 -20.78 14.84 -4.95
C ARG A 137 -21.10 13.34 -5.04
N ILE A 138 -22.36 12.94 -4.91
CA ILE A 138 -22.72 11.52 -5.08
C ILE A 138 -22.38 10.99 -6.49
N THR A 139 -22.25 11.90 -7.46
CA THR A 139 -21.81 11.68 -8.84
C THR A 139 -20.30 11.73 -9.05
N HIS A 140 -19.50 11.97 -8.00
CA HIS A 140 -18.04 11.92 -8.06
C HIS A 140 -17.55 10.51 -8.43
N ALA A 141 -16.31 10.40 -8.90
CA ALA A 141 -15.75 9.15 -9.42
C ALA A 141 -15.85 7.96 -8.44
N THR A 142 -15.45 8.18 -7.19
CA THR A 142 -15.36 7.18 -6.12
C THR A 142 -16.74 6.57 -5.76
N PRO A 143 -17.80 7.35 -5.50
CA PRO A 143 -19.14 6.81 -5.30
C PRO A 143 -19.76 6.30 -6.62
N ALA A 144 -19.49 6.94 -7.76
CA ALA A 144 -20.00 6.53 -9.07
C ALA A 144 -19.52 5.14 -9.49
N ALA A 145 -18.29 4.74 -9.16
CA ALA A 145 -17.78 3.39 -9.42
C ALA A 145 -18.65 2.28 -8.81
N THR A 146 -19.46 2.58 -7.79
CA THR A 146 -20.38 1.59 -7.20
C THR A 146 -21.64 1.34 -8.02
N TYR A 147 -21.99 2.16 -9.01
CA TYR A 147 -23.26 2.03 -9.74
C TYR A 147 -23.24 2.41 -11.24
N ALA A 148 -22.23 3.15 -11.70
CA ALA A 148 -22.20 3.76 -13.04
C ALA A 148 -21.19 3.10 -14.00
N HIS A 149 -21.44 3.32 -15.29
CA HIS A 149 -20.60 2.89 -16.40
C HIS A 149 -20.37 4.09 -17.34
N SER A 150 -19.18 4.68 -17.33
CA SER A 150 -18.85 5.84 -18.18
C SER A 150 -17.38 5.84 -18.62
N THR A 151 -17.13 6.34 -19.83
CA THR A 151 -15.79 6.54 -20.38
C THR A 151 -15.08 7.79 -19.85
N ASP A 152 -15.78 8.64 -19.08
CA ASP A 152 -15.22 9.87 -18.49
C ASP A 152 -15.94 10.26 -17.19
N ARG A 153 -15.17 10.33 -16.09
CA ARG A 153 -15.63 10.75 -14.75
C ARG A 153 -16.27 12.15 -14.69
N ASN A 154 -16.04 13.00 -15.68
CA ASN A 154 -16.63 14.34 -15.75
C ASN A 154 -18.10 14.34 -16.28
N GLN A 155 -18.62 13.20 -16.75
CA GLN A 155 -20.01 13.04 -17.23
C GLN A 155 -21.05 13.00 -16.08
N GLU A 156 -20.88 13.82 -15.05
CA GLU A 156 -21.72 13.83 -13.84
C GLU A 156 -23.19 14.17 -14.12
N ASN A 157 -23.45 15.02 -15.12
CA ASN A 157 -24.78 15.33 -15.65
C ASN A 157 -24.71 15.65 -17.16
N LYS A 158 -25.84 15.71 -17.86
CA LYS A 158 -25.87 16.15 -19.27
C LYS A 158 -25.35 17.60 -19.41
N PRO A 159 -24.42 17.90 -20.34
CA PRO A 159 -23.85 19.22 -20.56
C PRO A 159 -24.77 20.14 -21.39
N LYS A 160 -24.38 21.42 -21.56
CA LYS A 160 -25.15 22.43 -22.32
C LYS A 160 -25.01 22.36 -23.84
N VAL A 161 -24.00 21.65 -24.35
CA VAL A 161 -23.72 21.54 -25.79
C VAL A 161 -23.31 20.10 -26.07
N SER A 162 -23.99 19.44 -27.01
CA SER A 162 -23.53 18.19 -27.62
C SER A 162 -22.57 18.55 -28.76
N SER A 163 -21.28 18.67 -28.47
CA SER A 163 -20.25 19.02 -29.46
C SER A 163 -19.72 17.82 -30.26
N SER A 164 -20.46 16.72 -30.30
CA SER A 164 -20.20 15.54 -31.14
C SER A 164 -21.39 15.30 -32.08
N ASN A 165 -21.11 15.06 -33.36
CA ASN A 165 -22.10 14.54 -34.32
C ASN A 165 -22.34 13.03 -34.14
N SER A 166 -22.05 12.49 -32.95
CA SER A 166 -22.23 11.08 -32.62
C SER A 166 -23.72 10.77 -32.47
N SER A 167 -24.23 9.77 -33.20
CA SER A 167 -25.56 9.21 -32.96
C SER A 167 -25.68 8.50 -31.60
N PHE A 168 -24.54 8.24 -30.95
CA PHE A 168 -24.43 7.65 -29.62
C PHE A 168 -24.63 8.68 -28.50
N VAL A 169 -25.35 8.28 -27.45
CA VAL A 169 -25.67 9.14 -26.29
C VAL A 169 -25.30 8.41 -25.00
N CYS A 170 -24.14 8.73 -24.43
CA CYS A 170 -23.73 8.23 -23.11
C CYS A 170 -24.68 8.75 -22.02
N ASP A 171 -25.17 7.87 -21.15
CA ASP A 171 -25.98 8.28 -20.01
C ASP A 171 -25.12 8.87 -18.90
N ASP A 172 -25.56 10.03 -18.40
CA ASP A 172 -24.84 10.76 -17.37
C ASP A 172 -24.95 10.07 -16.01
N ILE A 173 -23.92 10.23 -15.18
CA ILE A 173 -23.78 9.51 -13.91
C ILE A 173 -24.97 9.80 -12.98
N ALA A 174 -25.53 11.01 -12.96
CA ALA A 174 -26.75 11.30 -12.19
C ALA A 174 -27.96 10.49 -12.67
N SER A 175 -28.17 10.36 -13.99
CA SER A 175 -29.22 9.48 -14.54
C SER A 175 -28.99 8.01 -14.19
N GLN A 176 -27.74 7.54 -14.29
CA GLN A 176 -27.39 6.16 -13.95
C GLN A 176 -27.63 5.83 -12.47
N LEU A 177 -27.48 6.80 -11.55
CA LEU A 177 -27.83 6.60 -10.13
C LEU A 177 -29.33 6.31 -9.94
N ILE A 178 -30.22 6.95 -10.70
CA ILE A 178 -31.67 6.74 -10.56
C ILE A 178 -32.11 5.41 -11.17
N ASP A 179 -31.39 4.88 -12.17
CA ASP A 179 -31.69 3.59 -12.79
C ASP A 179 -31.06 2.42 -12.03
N LYS A 180 -29.79 2.52 -11.63
CA LYS A 180 -29.03 1.42 -10.98
C LYS A 180 -29.03 1.48 -9.45
N GLY A 181 -29.10 2.67 -8.87
CA GLY A 181 -29.08 2.90 -7.41
C GLY A 181 -30.46 2.99 -6.75
N LEU A 182 -31.56 2.82 -7.51
CA LEU A 182 -32.94 2.93 -7.01
C LEU A 182 -33.27 2.02 -5.81
N ASP A 183 -32.54 0.91 -5.70
CA ASP A 183 -32.71 -0.11 -4.68
C ASP A 183 -31.72 0.00 -3.51
N PHE A 184 -30.80 0.98 -3.57
CA PHE A 184 -29.88 1.30 -2.47
C PHE A 184 -30.69 1.95 -1.33
N LYS A 185 -30.46 1.51 -0.10
CA LYS A 185 -31.23 1.94 1.08
C LYS A 185 -30.82 3.32 1.58
N VAL A 186 -29.56 3.69 1.37
CA VAL A 186 -28.99 4.94 1.85
C VAL A 186 -28.09 5.54 0.79
N ILE A 187 -28.37 6.78 0.41
CA ILE A 187 -27.57 7.57 -0.52
C ILE A 187 -27.40 8.95 0.13
N LEU A 188 -26.25 9.23 0.72
CA LEU A 188 -25.96 10.49 1.43
C LEU A 188 -24.70 11.16 0.89
N GLY A 189 -24.80 12.46 0.61
CA GLY A 189 -23.65 13.27 0.21
C GLY A 189 -24.05 14.60 -0.43
N GLY A 190 -23.23 15.11 -1.35
CA GLY A 190 -23.47 16.35 -2.08
C GLY A 190 -23.89 16.14 -3.54
N GLY A 191 -23.91 17.24 -4.30
CA GLY A 191 -24.10 17.23 -5.76
C GLY A 191 -25.53 17.44 -6.23
N ALA A 192 -26.41 17.99 -5.39
CA ALA A 192 -27.84 18.09 -5.69
C ALA A 192 -28.15 18.76 -7.06
N LYS A 193 -27.33 19.73 -7.51
CA LYS A 193 -27.53 20.43 -8.80
C LYS A 193 -27.52 19.52 -10.02
N HIS A 194 -26.82 18.39 -10.00
CA HIS A 194 -26.70 17.47 -11.14
C HIS A 194 -28.01 16.72 -11.48
N PHE A 195 -29.01 16.81 -10.60
CA PHE A 195 -30.26 16.04 -10.67
C PHE A 195 -31.46 16.83 -11.22
N TYR A 196 -31.33 18.14 -11.47
CA TYR A 196 -32.42 18.95 -12.02
C TYR A 196 -31.91 20.18 -12.78
N GLN A 197 -32.82 20.86 -13.48
CA GLN A 197 -32.59 22.14 -14.14
C GLN A 197 -33.34 23.26 -13.40
N ASN A 198 -34.67 23.22 -13.46
CA ASN A 198 -35.55 24.23 -12.86
C ASN A 198 -36.00 23.83 -11.44
N VAL A 199 -36.17 24.83 -10.57
CA VAL A 199 -36.65 24.67 -9.19
C VAL A 199 -38.11 24.21 -9.17
N SER A 200 -38.45 23.39 -8.18
CA SER A 200 -39.76 22.79 -7.92
C SER A 200 -39.86 22.39 -6.43
N GLU A 201 -41.02 21.89 -6.00
CA GLU A 201 -41.28 21.44 -4.62
C GLU A 201 -40.33 20.35 -4.11
N VAL A 202 -39.68 19.58 -4.99
CA VAL A 202 -38.81 18.43 -4.66
C VAL A 202 -37.35 18.65 -5.10
N THR A 203 -36.89 19.90 -5.05
CA THR A 203 -35.52 20.31 -5.39
C THR A 203 -35.08 21.45 -4.46
N PRO A 204 -33.78 21.62 -4.18
CA PRO A 204 -33.25 22.80 -3.51
C PRO A 204 -33.63 24.12 -4.23
N LYS A 205 -33.72 25.21 -3.47
CA LYS A 205 -34.26 26.52 -3.93
C LYS A 205 -33.38 27.28 -4.94
N THR A 206 -32.21 26.74 -5.34
CA THR A 206 -31.35 27.31 -6.39
C THR A 206 -31.47 26.51 -7.67
N PRO A 207 -31.37 27.10 -8.89
CA PRO A 207 -31.32 26.34 -10.13
C PRO A 207 -30.22 25.26 -10.14
N GLY A 208 -30.50 24.16 -10.82
CA GLY A 208 -29.59 23.03 -11.03
C GLY A 208 -28.74 23.19 -12.30
N SER A 209 -27.94 22.16 -12.61
CA SER A 209 -27.00 22.16 -13.74
C SER A 209 -27.45 21.33 -14.95
N ARG A 210 -28.57 20.59 -14.86
CA ARG A 210 -29.10 19.83 -16.01
C ARG A 210 -29.61 20.73 -17.13
N THR A 211 -29.71 20.13 -18.30
CA THR A 211 -29.97 20.80 -19.59
C THR A 211 -31.03 20.07 -20.43
N ASP A 212 -31.38 18.84 -20.04
CA ASP A 212 -32.31 17.95 -20.70
C ASP A 212 -33.75 18.08 -20.17
N GLY A 213 -34.06 19.14 -19.42
CA GLY A 213 -35.35 19.37 -18.78
C GLY A 213 -35.72 18.40 -17.65
N LYS A 214 -34.95 17.32 -17.43
CA LYS A 214 -35.29 16.26 -16.47
C LYS A 214 -35.18 16.76 -15.02
N ASN A 215 -36.00 16.16 -14.17
CA ASN A 215 -35.91 16.26 -12.73
C ASN A 215 -35.86 14.84 -12.15
N LEU A 216 -34.64 14.42 -11.83
CA LEU A 216 -34.31 13.07 -11.41
C LEU A 216 -34.84 12.74 -10.00
N PHE A 217 -35.04 13.74 -9.15
CA PHE A 217 -35.72 13.57 -7.85
C PHE A 217 -37.20 13.25 -8.01
N LYS A 218 -37.91 13.92 -8.95
CA LYS A 218 -39.30 13.56 -9.31
C LYS A 218 -39.39 12.13 -9.85
N GLN A 219 -38.41 11.70 -10.65
CA GLN A 219 -38.33 10.32 -11.15
C GLN A 219 -38.14 9.31 -10.01
N TRP A 220 -37.13 9.51 -9.15
CA TRP A 220 -36.87 8.63 -7.99
C TRP A 220 -38.08 8.53 -7.05
N LEU A 221 -38.70 9.67 -6.69
CA LEU A 221 -39.92 9.68 -5.88
C LEU A 221 -41.08 8.94 -6.56
N SER A 222 -41.23 9.06 -7.88
CA SER A 222 -42.26 8.33 -8.63
C SER A 222 -42.05 6.82 -8.50
N GLU A 223 -40.82 6.34 -8.69
CA GLU A 223 -40.51 4.91 -8.60
C GLU A 223 -40.62 4.34 -7.18
N GLN A 224 -40.15 5.04 -6.14
CA GLN A 224 -40.32 4.57 -4.77
C GLN A 224 -41.80 4.54 -4.34
N ARG A 225 -42.63 5.47 -4.86
CA ARG A 225 -44.10 5.46 -4.66
C ARG A 225 -44.77 4.30 -5.41
N LYS A 226 -44.46 4.08 -6.69
CA LYS A 226 -44.96 2.93 -7.48
C LYS A 226 -44.64 1.59 -6.82
N ARG A 227 -43.45 1.47 -6.21
CA ARG A 227 -42.99 0.27 -5.48
C ARG A 227 -43.52 0.19 -4.04
N ASN A 228 -44.41 1.09 -3.60
CA ASN A 228 -44.99 1.19 -2.25
C ASN A 228 -43.96 1.15 -1.10
N ARG A 229 -42.84 1.87 -1.26
CA ARG A 229 -41.72 1.85 -0.31
C ARG A 229 -41.80 3.00 0.70
N ARG A 230 -41.37 2.75 1.94
CA ARG A 230 -41.19 3.80 2.94
C ARG A 230 -39.90 4.57 2.64
N HIS A 231 -40.01 5.77 2.09
CA HIS A 231 -38.88 6.51 1.54
C HIS A 231 -38.83 7.96 2.03
N ALA A 232 -37.63 8.54 2.05
CA ALA A 232 -37.38 9.94 2.35
C ALA A 232 -36.40 10.53 1.33
N LEU A 233 -36.74 11.72 0.82
CA LEU A 233 -35.86 12.58 0.05
C LEU A 233 -35.54 13.80 0.92
N VAL A 234 -34.26 14.15 1.05
CA VAL A 234 -33.77 15.15 2.00
C VAL A 234 -32.78 16.09 1.32
N PHE A 235 -32.85 17.39 1.64
CA PHE A 235 -31.91 18.39 1.13
C PHE A 235 -31.27 19.25 2.22
N HIS A 236 -31.85 19.29 3.42
CA HIS A 236 -31.36 20.14 4.51
C HIS A 236 -30.94 19.30 5.75
N PRO A 237 -29.84 19.67 6.44
CA PRO A 237 -29.35 18.93 7.62
C PRO A 237 -30.38 18.80 8.75
N TYR A 238 -31.23 19.82 8.91
CA TYR A 238 -32.34 19.83 9.85
C TYR A 238 -33.42 18.77 9.55
N GLU A 239 -33.69 18.49 8.28
CA GLU A 239 -34.64 17.45 7.85
C GLU A 239 -34.06 16.06 8.17
N LEU A 240 -32.78 15.85 7.88
CA LEU A 240 -32.04 14.62 8.20
C LEU A 240 -32.07 14.31 9.70
N ARG A 241 -31.76 15.32 10.54
CA ARG A 241 -31.72 15.19 12.01
C ARG A 241 -33.07 14.95 12.66
N ARG A 242 -34.17 15.35 12.01
CA ARG A 242 -35.55 15.15 12.51
C ARG A 242 -36.27 13.97 11.85
N LEU A 243 -35.58 13.22 11.00
CA LEU A 243 -36.15 12.08 10.30
C LEU A 243 -36.42 10.94 11.29
N ASN A 244 -37.69 10.53 11.43
CA ASN A 244 -38.02 9.31 12.16
C ASN A 244 -37.54 8.11 11.33
N LEU A 245 -36.34 7.62 11.64
CA LEU A 245 -35.67 6.58 10.86
C LEU A 245 -36.51 5.30 10.80
N ASP A 246 -37.28 4.95 11.84
CA ASP A 246 -38.07 3.70 11.91
C ASP A 246 -39.24 3.67 10.92
N LYS A 247 -39.57 4.83 10.33
CA LYS A 247 -40.54 5.00 9.25
C LYS A 247 -39.89 5.13 7.86
N VAL A 248 -38.59 4.87 7.71
CA VAL A 248 -37.84 5.00 6.44
C VAL A 248 -36.98 3.76 6.17
N ASP A 249 -37.15 3.19 4.98
CA ASP A 249 -36.33 2.08 4.45
C ASP A 249 -35.39 2.53 3.31
N TYR A 250 -35.70 3.64 2.65
CA TYR A 250 -34.91 4.21 1.54
C TYR A 250 -34.71 5.72 1.76
N LEU A 251 -33.47 6.14 2.02
CA LEU A 251 -33.09 7.53 2.27
C LEU A 251 -32.17 8.04 1.16
N PHE A 252 -32.58 9.10 0.47
CA PHE A 252 -31.76 9.85 -0.48
C PHE A 252 -31.60 11.29 0.02
N GLY A 253 -30.41 11.64 0.50
CA GLY A 253 -30.11 12.94 1.10
C GLY A 253 -28.96 13.65 0.40
N LEU A 254 -29.25 14.65 -0.43
CA LEU A 254 -28.24 15.46 -1.10
C LEU A 254 -28.12 16.84 -0.44
N LEU A 255 -27.20 16.93 0.50
CA LEU A 255 -27.12 17.92 1.57
C LEU A 255 -26.29 19.16 1.20
N ALA A 256 -25.72 19.17 0.00
CA ALA A 256 -24.98 20.29 -0.57
C ALA A 256 -25.22 20.42 -2.10
N PRO A 257 -25.17 21.63 -2.69
CA PRO A 257 -25.37 21.82 -4.13
C PRO A 257 -24.26 21.22 -5.01
N SER A 258 -23.04 21.15 -4.48
CA SER A 258 -21.87 20.43 -5.01
C SER A 258 -21.34 19.51 -3.88
N HIS A 259 -20.03 19.28 -3.73
CA HIS A 259 -19.47 18.64 -2.53
C HIS A 259 -19.95 19.33 -1.25
N LEU A 260 -19.89 18.63 -0.11
CA LEU A 260 -19.99 19.25 1.21
C LEU A 260 -18.78 20.18 1.46
N ASP A 261 -18.94 21.10 2.40
CA ASP A 261 -17.86 21.95 2.88
C ASP A 261 -16.82 21.14 3.69
N TYR A 262 -15.56 21.59 3.66
CA TYR A 262 -14.52 21.05 4.54
C TYR A 262 -15.00 21.08 6.01
N GLU A 263 -14.72 20.04 6.79
CA GLU A 263 -15.04 19.91 8.22
C GLU A 263 -14.67 21.18 9.00
N ILE A 264 -13.46 21.74 8.79
CA ILE A 264 -12.98 22.97 9.45
C ILE A 264 -13.69 24.27 9.00
N ARG A 265 -14.56 24.18 7.98
CA ARG A 265 -15.43 25.26 7.48
C ARG A 265 -16.93 24.91 7.61
N ARG A 266 -17.27 23.72 8.12
CA ARG A 266 -18.63 23.18 8.16
C ARG A 266 -19.40 23.83 9.31
N THR A 267 -20.64 24.23 9.06
CA THR A 267 -21.47 24.98 10.02
C THR A 267 -22.78 24.27 10.35
N ASP A 268 -23.61 23.97 9.35
CA ASP A 268 -24.91 23.30 9.52
C ASP A 268 -24.94 21.87 8.95
N GLN A 269 -24.23 21.62 7.86
CA GLN A 269 -24.08 20.32 7.21
C GLN A 269 -23.63 19.23 8.19
N PRO A 270 -24.10 17.97 8.03
CA PRO A 270 -23.71 16.88 8.92
C PRO A 270 -22.24 16.50 8.75
N SER A 271 -21.63 15.98 9.82
CA SER A 271 -20.29 15.40 9.74
C SER A 271 -20.33 14.06 8.99
N LEU A 272 -19.16 13.58 8.54
CA LEU A 272 -19.07 12.25 7.93
C LEU A 272 -19.53 11.16 8.90
N SER A 273 -19.14 11.26 10.18
CA SER A 273 -19.60 10.42 11.29
C SER A 273 -21.14 10.44 11.44
N GLU A 274 -21.79 11.60 11.36
CA GLU A 274 -23.24 11.71 11.51
C GLU A 274 -23.99 11.01 10.37
N MET A 275 -23.54 11.19 9.12
CA MET A 275 -24.12 10.50 7.96
C MET A 275 -23.90 8.98 8.03
N THR A 276 -22.70 8.54 8.42
CA THR A 276 -22.38 7.11 8.58
C THR A 276 -23.20 6.47 9.69
N GLN A 277 -23.40 7.13 10.83
CA GLN A 277 -24.27 6.64 11.90
C GLN A 277 -25.71 6.45 11.41
N ILE A 278 -26.25 7.40 10.64
CA ILE A 278 -27.61 7.29 10.09
C ILE A 278 -27.68 6.14 9.06
N ALA A 279 -26.64 5.98 8.24
CA ALA A 279 -26.56 4.88 7.28
C ALA A 279 -26.58 3.51 7.97
N VAL A 280 -25.71 3.29 8.96
CA VAL A 280 -25.65 2.04 9.74
C VAL A 280 -26.99 1.77 10.44
N LYS A 281 -27.65 2.78 11.03
CA LYS A 281 -28.97 2.64 11.69
C LYS A 281 -30.11 2.21 10.76
N ILE A 282 -30.04 2.51 9.46
CA ILE A 282 -31.02 2.05 8.46
C ILE A 282 -30.62 0.66 7.93
N LEU A 283 -29.35 0.45 7.62
CA LEU A 283 -28.83 -0.75 6.97
C LEU A 283 -28.82 -2.00 7.88
N SER A 284 -28.50 -1.84 9.16
CA SER A 284 -28.39 -2.93 10.14
C SER A 284 -29.71 -3.67 10.41
N ARG A 285 -30.85 -3.09 10.01
CA ARG A 285 -32.19 -3.68 10.13
C ARG A 285 -32.41 -4.87 9.21
N ASN A 286 -31.57 -5.07 8.20
CA ASN A 286 -31.65 -6.25 7.36
C ASN A 286 -31.01 -7.45 8.10
N PRO A 287 -31.76 -8.52 8.45
CA PRO A 287 -31.16 -9.69 9.09
C PRO A 287 -30.18 -10.45 8.18
N LYS A 288 -30.27 -10.25 6.85
CA LYS A 288 -29.27 -10.73 5.87
C LYS A 288 -28.00 -9.87 5.82
N GLY A 289 -27.95 -8.78 6.59
CA GLY A 289 -26.83 -7.85 6.65
C GLY A 289 -26.73 -6.86 5.48
N TYR A 290 -25.58 -6.18 5.40
CA TYR A 290 -25.43 -5.00 4.54
C TYR A 290 -23.99 -4.73 4.07
N LEU A 291 -23.87 -3.95 2.99
CA LEU A 291 -22.61 -3.39 2.49
C LEU A 291 -22.72 -1.86 2.39
N LEU A 292 -21.80 -1.14 3.04
CA LEU A 292 -21.76 0.33 3.07
C LEU A 292 -20.41 0.84 2.53
N LEU A 293 -20.44 1.77 1.57
CA LEU A 293 -19.29 2.58 1.20
C LEU A 293 -19.33 3.93 1.94
N VAL A 294 -18.19 4.36 2.50
CA VAL A 294 -18.01 5.66 3.15
C VAL A 294 -16.78 6.37 2.58
N GLU A 295 -16.95 7.57 2.00
CA GLU A 295 -15.88 8.33 1.33
C GLU A 295 -15.59 9.68 2.04
N SER A 296 -14.34 9.90 2.47
CA SER A 296 -13.86 11.23 2.93
C SER A 296 -13.13 11.97 1.80
N GLY A 297 -13.75 12.03 0.61
CA GLY A 297 -13.12 12.53 -0.62
C GLY A 297 -12.87 14.04 -0.69
N ARG A 298 -12.76 14.69 0.45
CA ARG A 298 -12.26 16.05 0.62
C ARG A 298 -10.77 16.07 1.05
N ILE A 299 -10.20 14.93 1.42
CA ILE A 299 -8.76 14.75 1.67
C ILE A 299 -7.96 15.14 0.42
N ASP A 300 -8.20 14.46 -0.71
CA ASP A 300 -7.72 14.79 -2.05
C ASP A 300 -7.80 16.30 -2.36
N HIS A 301 -9.00 16.89 -2.26
CA HIS A 301 -9.21 18.30 -2.60
C HIS A 301 -8.31 19.25 -1.80
N GLY A 302 -7.96 18.89 -0.56
CA GLY A 302 -6.96 19.58 0.25
C GLY A 302 -5.54 19.39 -0.29
N HIS A 303 -5.13 18.16 -0.60
CA HIS A 303 -3.81 17.88 -1.16
C HIS A 303 -3.59 18.47 -2.57
N HIS A 304 -4.57 18.36 -3.47
CA HIS A 304 -4.63 19.01 -4.79
C HIS A 304 -4.37 20.53 -4.74
N THR A 305 -4.71 21.19 -3.63
CA THR A 305 -4.51 22.64 -3.45
C THR A 305 -3.26 22.99 -2.63
N ASN A 306 -2.46 21.98 -2.25
CA ASN A 306 -1.38 22.02 -1.26
C ASN A 306 -1.79 22.57 0.12
N GLN A 307 -3.05 22.38 0.52
CA GLN A 307 -3.61 22.89 1.77
C GLN A 307 -3.76 21.75 2.80
N ALA A 308 -2.64 21.29 3.34
CA ALA A 308 -2.58 20.13 4.24
C ALA A 308 -3.47 20.29 5.48
N LYS A 309 -3.72 21.54 5.93
CA LYS A 309 -4.67 21.80 7.03
C LYS A 309 -6.09 21.33 6.72
N TYR A 310 -6.55 21.45 5.48
CA TYR A 310 -7.83 20.89 5.08
C TYR A 310 -7.74 19.37 5.02
N ALA A 311 -6.79 18.84 4.25
CA ALA A 311 -6.65 17.40 4.05
C ALA A 311 -6.60 16.61 5.38
N LEU A 312 -5.69 16.96 6.29
CA LEU A 312 -5.55 16.32 7.59
C LEU A 312 -6.80 16.46 8.48
N THR A 313 -7.59 17.53 8.33
CA THR A 313 -8.85 17.66 9.08
C THR A 313 -9.96 16.76 8.51
N GLU A 314 -9.97 16.51 7.20
CA GLU A 314 -10.86 15.52 6.58
C GLU A 314 -10.42 14.07 6.89
N THR A 315 -9.12 13.83 7.09
CA THR A 315 -8.59 12.56 7.61
C THR A 315 -9.04 12.33 9.06
N LEU A 316 -9.03 13.37 9.90
CA LEU A 316 -9.62 13.30 11.25
C LEU A 316 -11.16 13.13 11.20
N ALA A 317 -11.85 13.66 10.19
CA ALA A 317 -13.28 13.39 10.00
C ALA A 317 -13.56 11.94 9.56
N LEU A 318 -12.61 11.30 8.84
CA LEU A 318 -12.64 9.89 8.49
C LEU A 318 -12.37 8.99 9.72
N GLU A 319 -11.33 9.28 10.51
CA GLU A 319 -11.02 8.59 11.76
C GLU A 319 -12.23 8.55 12.71
N ARG A 320 -12.86 9.71 12.96
CA ARG A 320 -14.09 9.80 13.76
C ARG A 320 -15.23 8.95 13.19
N ALA A 321 -15.35 8.85 11.87
CA ALA A 321 -16.39 8.05 11.23
C ALA A 321 -16.13 6.53 11.36
N VAL A 322 -14.86 6.11 11.26
CA VAL A 322 -14.43 4.72 11.51
C VAL A 322 -14.68 4.36 12.98
N ASN A 323 -14.21 5.18 13.91
CA ASN A 323 -14.39 5.01 15.35
C ASN A 323 -15.88 4.97 15.75
N THR A 324 -16.69 5.89 15.20
CA THR A 324 -18.15 5.88 15.36
C THR A 324 -18.78 4.58 14.84
N THR A 325 -18.33 4.05 13.70
CA THR A 325 -18.81 2.77 13.17
C THR A 325 -18.43 1.60 14.08
N ILE A 326 -17.19 1.53 14.59
CA ILE A 326 -16.75 0.48 15.51
C ILE A 326 -17.61 0.47 16.78
N GLY A 327 -18.01 1.65 17.29
CA GLY A 327 -18.95 1.78 18.40
C GLY A 327 -20.43 1.52 18.09
N LEU A 328 -20.79 1.19 16.84
CA LEU A 328 -22.18 0.96 16.39
C LEU A 328 -22.44 -0.45 15.82
N VAL A 329 -21.40 -1.23 15.54
CA VAL A 329 -21.52 -2.56 14.92
C VAL A 329 -21.02 -3.65 15.84
N ASN A 330 -21.58 -4.86 15.73
CA ASN A 330 -20.94 -6.02 16.32
C ASN A 330 -19.74 -6.42 15.44
N ILE A 331 -18.54 -6.32 16.01
CA ILE A 331 -17.27 -6.63 15.33
C ILE A 331 -17.06 -8.13 15.12
N ASP A 332 -17.88 -9.00 15.70
CA ASP A 332 -17.85 -10.45 15.44
C ASP A 332 -18.69 -10.87 14.22
N GLU A 333 -19.44 -9.95 13.61
CA GLU A 333 -20.22 -10.19 12.37
C GLU A 333 -20.02 -9.14 11.27
N THR A 334 -19.11 -8.16 11.48
CA THR A 334 -18.94 -6.99 10.58
C THR A 334 -17.49 -6.81 10.18
N LEU A 335 -17.17 -6.96 8.89
CA LEU A 335 -15.87 -6.51 8.37
C LEU A 335 -15.87 -4.99 8.24
N VAL A 336 -14.85 -4.34 8.80
CA VAL A 336 -14.54 -2.92 8.54
C VAL A 336 -13.19 -2.84 7.84
N LEU A 337 -13.18 -2.25 6.65
CA LEU A 337 -11.99 -1.93 5.86
C LEU A 337 -11.81 -0.42 5.81
N VAL A 338 -10.57 0.05 5.90
CA VAL A 338 -10.17 1.45 5.67
C VAL A 338 -8.99 1.46 4.72
N THR A 339 -9.09 2.21 3.63
CA THR A 339 -8.01 2.36 2.64
C THR A 339 -8.09 3.71 1.94
N ALA A 340 -7.22 3.93 0.97
CA ALA A 340 -7.34 4.98 -0.04
C ALA A 340 -7.51 4.37 -1.43
N ASP A 341 -7.75 5.23 -2.40
CA ASP A 341 -7.77 4.92 -3.83
C ASP A 341 -6.42 5.23 -4.50
N HIS A 342 -5.76 6.31 -4.07
CA HIS A 342 -4.38 6.68 -4.40
C HIS A 342 -3.73 7.51 -3.30
N SER A 343 -2.40 7.65 -3.38
CA SER A 343 -1.63 8.59 -2.59
C SER A 343 -1.71 10.02 -3.16
N HIS A 344 -1.12 10.98 -2.47
CA HIS A 344 -0.78 12.30 -3.01
C HIS A 344 0.71 12.53 -2.86
N GLY A 345 1.29 13.42 -3.69
CA GLY A 345 2.66 13.86 -3.50
C GLY A 345 2.81 14.79 -2.29
N TYR A 346 2.46 14.32 -1.09
CA TYR A 346 2.50 14.97 0.22
C TYR A 346 3.49 14.20 1.11
N GLY A 347 4.21 14.89 1.98
CA GLY A 347 5.16 14.24 2.87
C GLY A 347 5.39 14.99 4.18
N VAL A 348 5.80 14.23 5.19
CA VAL A 348 6.17 14.70 6.52
C VAL A 348 7.67 14.44 6.70
N ILE A 349 8.47 15.50 6.74
CA ILE A 349 9.94 15.43 6.67
C ILE A 349 10.61 16.21 7.80
N GLY A 350 11.89 15.92 8.02
CA GLY A 350 12.70 16.57 9.04
C GLY A 350 12.85 15.76 10.33
N TYR A 351 13.55 16.37 11.29
CA TYR A 351 13.80 15.81 12.62
C TYR A 351 13.23 16.71 13.73
N ALA A 352 12.14 17.42 13.39
CA ALA A 352 11.42 18.30 14.31
C ALA A 352 11.00 17.56 15.59
N ASN A 353 11.13 18.24 16.73
CA ASN A 353 10.79 17.69 18.05
C ASN A 353 9.38 17.07 18.08
N ARG A 354 9.20 15.93 18.77
CA ARG A 354 7.92 15.17 18.85
C ARG A 354 6.69 15.96 19.36
N ARG A 355 6.88 17.18 19.88
CA ARG A 355 5.80 18.09 20.32
C ARG A 355 5.52 19.24 19.32
N THR A 356 6.29 19.35 18.24
CA THR A 356 6.08 20.35 17.20
C THR A 356 4.84 20.01 16.40
N HIS A 357 4.02 21.03 16.09
CA HIS A 357 2.79 20.84 15.34
C HIS A 357 3.10 20.47 13.88
N ILE A 358 2.37 19.50 13.30
CA ILE A 358 2.64 18.94 11.96
C ILE A 358 2.70 19.98 10.82
N LEU A 359 1.85 21.02 10.88
CA LEU A 359 1.87 22.17 9.96
C LEU A 359 2.91 23.25 10.32
N GLY A 360 3.84 22.94 11.21
CA GLY A 360 4.88 23.85 11.69
C GLY A 360 6.12 23.89 10.79
N LEU A 361 7.14 24.57 11.30
CA LEU A 361 8.49 24.54 10.77
C LEU A 361 9.27 23.42 11.46
N ASP A 362 10.23 22.84 10.73
CA ASP A 362 11.42 22.25 11.34
C ASP A 362 12.51 23.34 11.36
N ASP A 363 12.96 23.68 12.56
CA ASP A 363 14.05 24.61 12.85
C ASP A 363 15.21 23.92 13.59
N SER A 364 15.20 22.58 13.70
CA SER A 364 16.30 21.80 14.27
C SER A 364 17.61 21.95 13.47
N GLN A 365 17.48 22.21 12.17
CA GLN A 365 18.52 22.64 11.25
C GLN A 365 17.95 23.63 10.23
N LEU A 366 18.78 24.56 9.74
CA LEU A 366 18.44 25.38 8.58
C LEU A 366 18.83 24.63 7.30
N ALA A 367 18.10 24.88 6.22
CA ALA A 367 18.49 24.42 4.88
C ALA A 367 19.74 25.15 4.37
N ASP A 368 20.41 24.63 3.34
CA ASP A 368 21.61 25.24 2.76
C ASP A 368 21.34 26.64 2.14
N ASP A 369 20.06 27.00 1.95
CA ASP A 369 19.62 28.35 1.54
C ASP A 369 19.47 29.35 2.71
N GLY A 370 19.72 28.92 3.94
CA GLY A 370 19.68 29.74 5.15
C GLY A 370 18.29 29.87 5.81
N HIS A 371 17.27 29.19 5.30
CA HIS A 371 15.91 29.22 5.86
C HIS A 371 15.49 27.88 6.48
N PRO A 372 14.60 27.86 7.49
CA PRO A 372 13.94 26.63 7.93
C PRO A 372 13.09 26.03 6.80
N TYR A 373 12.60 24.82 7.00
CA TYR A 373 11.61 24.18 6.12
C TYR A 373 10.33 23.86 6.88
N LEU A 374 9.24 23.58 6.16
CA LEU A 374 8.01 23.08 6.78
C LEU A 374 8.20 21.61 7.14
N ILE A 375 7.44 21.10 8.11
CA ILE A 375 7.36 19.66 8.37
C ILE A 375 6.50 19.00 7.28
N SER A 376 5.28 19.48 7.09
CA SER A 376 4.41 19.13 5.95
C SER A 376 4.83 19.82 4.64
N ASN A 377 5.15 19.06 3.59
CA ASN A 377 5.47 19.56 2.24
C ASN A 377 4.73 18.79 1.15
N TYR A 378 4.90 19.23 -0.10
CA TYR A 378 4.44 18.52 -1.30
C TYR A 378 5.56 18.37 -2.34
N PHE A 379 5.42 17.41 -3.25
CA PHE A 379 6.25 17.31 -4.44
C PHE A 379 5.79 18.28 -5.54
N SER A 380 4.49 18.51 -5.66
CA SER A 380 3.93 19.30 -6.75
C SER A 380 2.73 20.13 -6.34
N GLY A 381 2.49 21.23 -7.05
CA GLY A 381 1.23 21.97 -6.98
C GLY A 381 1.37 23.49 -6.77
N PRO A 382 0.26 24.15 -6.42
CA PRO A 382 0.15 25.61 -6.40
C PRO A 382 0.74 26.27 -5.13
N GLY A 383 1.52 25.53 -4.35
CA GLY A 383 2.40 26.01 -3.27
C GLY A 383 3.89 26.07 -3.64
N ALA A 384 4.27 25.65 -4.85
CA ALA A 384 5.66 25.76 -5.33
C ALA A 384 6.05 27.22 -5.66
N SER A 385 7.35 27.49 -5.65
CA SER A 385 7.93 28.69 -6.26
C SER A 385 7.97 28.52 -7.79
N SER A 386 7.75 29.60 -8.55
CA SER A 386 7.92 29.60 -10.02
C SER A 386 8.74 30.82 -10.44
N GLY A 387 9.71 30.61 -11.34
CA GLY A 387 10.66 31.62 -11.80
C GLY A 387 11.57 32.21 -10.72
N LYS A 388 11.62 31.60 -9.51
CA LYS A 388 12.34 32.10 -8.33
C LYS A 388 12.85 30.94 -7.47
N PRO A 389 13.87 31.14 -6.61
CA PRO A 389 14.30 30.16 -5.61
C PRO A 389 13.21 29.81 -4.57
N ARG A 390 13.51 28.89 -3.66
CA ARG A 390 12.64 28.57 -2.51
C ARG A 390 12.47 29.82 -1.62
N GLY A 391 11.23 30.15 -1.28
CA GLY A 391 10.94 31.23 -0.34
C GLY A 391 11.15 30.79 1.12
N ASN A 392 11.49 31.72 2.00
CA ASN A 392 11.53 31.45 3.44
C ASN A 392 10.11 31.13 3.97
N PRO A 393 9.83 29.95 4.55
CA PRO A 393 8.50 29.64 5.08
C PRO A 393 8.20 30.36 6.41
N SER A 394 9.21 30.88 7.14
CA SER A 394 9.00 31.51 8.47
C SER A 394 8.27 32.86 8.44
N ILE A 395 8.18 33.52 7.29
CA ILE A 395 7.31 34.70 7.09
C ILE A 395 5.86 34.30 6.75
N GLY A 396 5.61 33.01 6.53
CA GLY A 396 4.31 32.45 6.19
C GLY A 396 3.48 32.14 7.44
N ARG A 397 2.17 32.40 7.37
CA ARG A 397 1.23 32.05 8.45
C ARG A 397 0.80 30.58 8.32
N THR A 398 1.71 29.66 8.62
CA THR A 398 1.57 28.22 8.29
C THR A 398 0.30 27.55 8.83
N PHE A 399 -0.23 28.08 9.94
CA PHE A 399 -1.44 27.58 10.61
C PHE A 399 -2.77 28.17 10.09
N GLU A 400 -2.77 29.11 9.14
CA GLU A 400 -4.00 29.74 8.64
C GLU A 400 -4.84 28.83 7.72
N ASN A 401 -6.16 29.06 7.71
CA ASN A 401 -7.13 28.27 6.94
C ASN A 401 -7.00 28.53 5.43
N GLY A 402 -6.13 27.77 4.77
CA GLY A 402 -5.84 27.87 3.34
C GLY A 402 -4.42 28.32 3.01
N TYR A 403 -3.53 28.40 4.02
CA TYR A 403 -2.09 28.41 3.77
C TYR A 403 -1.71 27.21 2.89
N ARG A 404 -0.80 27.42 1.93
CA ARG A 404 -0.27 26.37 1.06
C ARG A 404 1.13 25.98 1.51
N GLN A 405 1.33 24.70 1.79
CA GLN A 405 2.65 24.14 2.03
C GLN A 405 3.51 24.21 0.76
N GLN A 406 4.83 24.25 0.92
CA GLN A 406 5.78 24.38 -0.19
C GLN A 406 5.80 23.13 -1.08
N ALA A 407 6.13 23.30 -2.36
CA ALA A 407 6.24 22.22 -3.34
C ALA A 407 7.43 22.38 -4.30
N LEU A 408 7.99 21.26 -4.82
CA LEU A 408 9.09 21.28 -5.80
C LEU A 408 8.62 21.73 -7.19
N ILE A 409 7.57 21.11 -7.69
CA ILE A 409 7.13 21.21 -9.10
C ILE A 409 5.94 22.18 -9.18
N PRO A 410 6.05 23.32 -9.89
CA PRO A 410 4.99 24.31 -9.94
C PRO A 410 3.87 23.87 -10.89
N LEU A 411 2.77 23.35 -10.33
CA LEU A 411 1.57 22.94 -11.07
C LEU A 411 0.34 23.72 -10.60
N ARG A 412 -0.70 23.82 -11.44
CA ARG A 412 -1.96 24.50 -11.08
C ARG A 412 -2.75 23.78 -9.97
N ARG A 413 -2.54 22.47 -9.84
CA ARG A 413 -2.95 21.59 -8.74
C ARG A 413 -1.79 20.64 -8.45
N GLY A 414 -1.63 20.18 -7.22
CA GLY A 414 -0.76 19.03 -6.93
C GLY A 414 -1.32 17.79 -7.62
N VAL A 415 -0.46 16.95 -8.18
CA VAL A 415 -0.85 15.62 -8.69
C VAL A 415 -0.86 14.58 -7.57
N HIS A 416 -1.60 13.50 -7.81
CA HIS A 416 -1.56 12.31 -6.97
C HIS A 416 -0.14 11.69 -7.01
N ALA A 417 0.11 10.72 -6.14
CA ALA A 417 1.33 9.92 -6.16
C ALA A 417 1.02 8.44 -6.40
N ALA A 418 1.97 7.72 -6.97
CA ALA A 418 1.83 6.30 -7.32
C ALA A 418 2.00 5.35 -6.12
N ASP A 419 2.15 5.91 -4.92
CA ASP A 419 2.56 5.14 -3.76
C ASP A 419 1.54 4.08 -3.36
N ASP A 420 2.01 3.04 -2.68
CA ASP A 420 1.10 2.17 -1.93
C ASP A 420 0.35 2.97 -0.85
N VAL A 421 -0.88 2.55 -0.65
CA VAL A 421 -1.82 3.13 0.30
C VAL A 421 -2.21 2.07 1.33
N PRO A 422 -2.49 2.47 2.58
CA PRO A 422 -2.60 1.50 3.65
C PRO A 422 -3.96 0.81 3.59
N LEU A 423 -4.00 -0.50 3.84
CA LEU A 423 -5.24 -1.25 3.93
C LEU A 423 -5.40 -1.80 5.36
N TYR A 424 -6.23 -1.13 6.14
CA TYR A 424 -6.53 -1.54 7.52
C TYR A 424 -7.83 -2.32 7.56
N ALA A 425 -7.84 -3.43 8.30
CA ALA A 425 -8.96 -4.35 8.31
C ALA A 425 -9.21 -4.92 9.73
N THR A 426 -10.48 -4.96 10.15
CA THR A 426 -10.92 -5.46 11.46
C THR A 426 -12.32 -6.08 11.42
N GLY A 427 -12.61 -6.97 12.36
CA GLY A 427 -13.77 -7.85 12.33
C GLY A 427 -13.56 -9.10 11.46
N PRO A 428 -14.59 -9.94 11.23
CA PRO A 428 -14.42 -11.19 10.52
C PRO A 428 -14.18 -10.80 9.08
N PHE A 429 -13.07 -11.28 8.54
CA PHE A 429 -12.66 -11.14 7.15
C PHE A 429 -11.47 -10.19 6.88
N ASN A 430 -10.62 -9.90 7.88
CA ASN A 430 -9.40 -9.06 7.80
C ASN A 430 -8.06 -9.73 7.37
N GLN A 431 -7.78 -11.01 7.64
CA GLN A 431 -6.40 -11.51 7.51
C GLN A 431 -5.89 -11.60 6.08
N LEU A 432 -6.75 -11.71 5.05
CA LEU A 432 -6.26 -11.76 3.67
C LEU A 432 -5.49 -10.50 3.27
N PHE A 433 -5.68 -9.40 4.00
CA PHE A 433 -5.01 -8.13 3.76
C PHE A 433 -3.62 -8.03 4.45
N HIS A 434 -2.99 -9.16 4.84
CA HIS A 434 -1.68 -9.19 5.52
C HIS A 434 -0.42 -9.15 4.59
N ARG A 435 -0.54 -8.62 3.36
CA ARG A 435 0.51 -8.54 2.31
C ARG A 435 0.28 -7.36 1.37
N PRO A 436 1.25 -7.02 0.47
CA PRO A 436 0.93 -6.25 -0.73
C PRO A 436 -0.14 -6.99 -1.52
N VAL A 437 -1.16 -6.26 -1.92
CA VAL A 437 -2.27 -6.77 -2.71
C VAL A 437 -2.57 -5.77 -3.81
N ASP A 438 -2.83 -6.25 -5.02
CA ASP A 438 -3.32 -5.38 -6.08
C ASP A 438 -4.66 -4.76 -5.62
N ASN A 439 -4.93 -3.48 -5.86
CA ASN A 439 -6.16 -2.84 -5.35
C ASN A 439 -7.45 -3.48 -5.89
N THR A 440 -7.39 -4.28 -6.96
CA THR A 440 -8.49 -5.19 -7.37
C THR A 440 -8.84 -6.26 -6.33
N PHE A 441 -7.85 -6.78 -5.59
CA PHE A 441 -8.00 -7.80 -4.55
C PHE A 441 -8.92 -7.35 -3.42
N VAL A 442 -9.04 -6.04 -3.15
CA VAL A 442 -9.96 -5.50 -2.11
C VAL A 442 -11.42 -5.90 -2.39
N ALA A 443 -11.83 -6.01 -3.66
CA ALA A 443 -13.16 -6.48 -4.05
C ALA A 443 -13.35 -8.00 -3.85
N TYR A 444 -12.26 -8.77 -3.86
CA TYR A 444 -12.26 -10.25 -3.83
C TYR A 444 -11.97 -10.84 -2.45
N ALA A 445 -11.17 -10.17 -1.62
CA ALA A 445 -10.40 -10.79 -0.54
C ALA A 445 -10.92 -10.55 0.89
N THR A 446 -12.21 -10.37 1.01
CA THR A 446 -12.92 -10.39 2.30
C THR A 446 -12.81 -11.83 2.92
N ILE A 447 -11.71 -12.31 3.63
CA ILE A 447 -11.54 -13.67 4.34
C ILE A 447 -10.44 -13.99 5.51
N ILE A 448 -10.38 -13.41 6.75
CA ILE A 448 -10.00 -14.11 8.06
C ILE A 448 -9.51 -13.24 9.30
N VAL A 449 -8.80 -13.71 10.38
CA VAL A 449 -8.27 -12.98 11.65
C VAL A 449 -7.21 -13.85 12.43
N SER A 450 -6.09 -13.51 13.18
CA SER A 450 -5.38 -12.38 13.93
C SER A 450 -5.57 -12.34 15.51
N PRO A 451 -4.80 -11.67 16.46
CA PRO A 451 -3.37 -11.21 16.70
C PRO A 451 -2.72 -11.87 18.01
N SER A 452 -1.73 -11.49 18.90
CA SER A 452 -0.55 -10.54 19.23
C SER A 452 0.17 -11.07 20.56
N ASP A 453 1.32 -10.73 21.24
CA ASP A 453 2.34 -9.63 21.50
C ASP A 453 3.60 -10.26 22.31
N SER A 454 4.72 -9.84 23.03
CA SER A 454 5.63 -8.75 23.62
C SER A 454 7.00 -9.36 24.18
N SER A 455 8.14 -8.75 24.69
CA SER A 455 8.94 -7.47 24.58
C SER A 455 10.12 -7.27 25.63
N PHE A 456 11.42 -6.91 25.34
CA PHE A 456 12.38 -6.11 26.24
C PHE A 456 13.77 -5.53 25.69
N ILE A 457 14.75 -5.14 26.57
CA ILE A 457 15.71 -3.96 26.53
C ILE A 457 17.27 -4.20 26.30
N CYS A 458 18.07 -3.11 26.08
CA CYS A 458 19.48 -3.03 25.56
C CYS A 458 20.63 -2.46 26.47
N ASP A 459 21.89 -2.51 25.96
CA ASP A 459 23.21 -2.06 26.51
C ASP A 459 24.04 -1.26 25.41
N ASP A 460 25.39 -1.21 25.33
CA ASP A 460 26.14 -0.57 24.19
C ASP A 460 26.24 -1.45 22.92
N ILE A 461 25.84 -0.98 21.73
CA ILE A 461 25.61 -1.84 20.52
C ILE A 461 26.76 -2.79 20.15
N ALA A 462 28.01 -2.31 20.12
CA ALA A 462 29.13 -3.15 19.69
C ALA A 462 29.53 -4.14 20.79
N SER A 463 29.53 -3.72 22.06
CA SER A 463 29.81 -4.63 23.17
C SER A 463 28.62 -5.57 23.46
N GLN A 464 27.38 -5.15 23.18
CA GLN A 464 26.15 -5.97 23.23
C GLN A 464 26.25 -7.18 22.34
N LEU A 465 26.67 -6.99 21.08
CA LEU A 465 26.81 -8.10 20.15
C LEU A 465 27.81 -9.15 20.65
N ILE A 466 28.73 -8.77 21.55
CA ILE A 466 29.59 -9.72 22.26
C ILE A 466 28.95 -10.22 23.55
N HIS A 467 28.44 -9.35 24.43
CA HIS A 467 27.94 -9.73 25.76
C HIS A 467 26.65 -10.56 25.68
N ASN A 468 25.69 -10.07 24.90
CA ASN A 468 24.36 -10.65 24.73
C ASN A 468 24.34 -11.61 23.52
N GLY A 469 25.19 -11.36 22.52
CA GLY A 469 25.29 -12.15 21.28
C GLY A 469 26.28 -13.33 21.29
N LEU A 470 26.86 -13.73 22.46
CA LEU A 470 27.72 -14.94 22.55
C LEU A 470 27.04 -16.21 22.02
N ASP A 471 25.71 -16.23 22.00
CA ASP A 471 24.88 -17.36 21.64
C ASP A 471 24.24 -17.26 20.24
N PHE A 472 24.59 -16.23 19.46
CA PHE A 472 24.21 -16.14 18.04
C PHE A 472 25.05 -17.13 17.21
N ASN A 473 24.38 -18.07 16.53
CA ASN A 473 25.05 -19.06 15.65
C ASN A 473 25.64 -18.45 14.37
N VAL A 474 25.11 -17.31 13.91
CA VAL A 474 25.63 -16.63 12.71
C VAL A 474 25.50 -15.11 12.85
N ILE A 475 26.58 -14.40 12.53
CA ILE A 475 26.65 -12.94 12.39
C ILE A 475 27.43 -12.67 11.10
N LEU A 476 26.78 -12.04 10.11
CA LEU A 476 27.36 -11.73 8.80
C LEU A 476 27.09 -10.28 8.42
N GLY A 477 28.09 -9.58 7.85
CA GLY A 477 27.92 -8.21 7.39
C GLY A 477 29.24 -7.43 7.23
N GLY A 478 29.19 -6.12 7.46
CA GLY A 478 30.34 -5.22 7.46
C GLY A 478 30.68 -4.66 8.85
N GLY A 479 31.42 -3.55 8.90
CA GLY A 479 31.63 -2.78 10.13
C GLY A 479 32.71 -3.34 11.07
N SER A 480 33.57 -4.25 10.59
CA SER A 480 34.60 -4.91 11.42
C SER A 480 35.48 -3.95 12.23
N ARG A 481 35.69 -2.72 11.73
CA ARG A 481 36.47 -1.67 12.40
C ARG A 481 35.98 -1.31 13.81
N MET A 482 34.68 -1.47 14.09
CA MET A 482 34.04 -1.09 15.37
C MET A 482 34.37 -2.03 16.55
N PHE A 483 35.05 -3.14 16.28
CA PHE A 483 35.32 -4.21 17.25
C PHE A 483 36.72 -4.16 17.88
N TYR A 484 37.62 -3.31 17.39
CA TYR A 484 39.00 -3.22 17.89
C TYR A 484 39.58 -1.81 17.70
N GLN A 485 40.81 -1.61 18.20
CA GLN A 485 41.59 -0.38 18.04
C GLN A 485 42.86 -0.62 17.20
N ASN A 486 43.71 -1.56 17.64
CA ASN A 486 44.99 -1.88 17.01
C ASN A 486 44.92 -3.20 16.23
N VAL A 487 45.72 -3.33 15.17
CA VAL A 487 45.83 -4.58 14.39
C VAL A 487 46.49 -5.67 15.24
N THR A 488 45.91 -6.87 15.21
CA THR A 488 46.40 -8.09 15.88
C THR A 488 46.35 -9.28 14.92
N ALA A 489 46.75 -10.47 15.37
CA ALA A 489 46.63 -11.71 14.60
C ALA A 489 45.17 -12.14 14.32
N VAL A 490 44.18 -11.55 14.99
CA VAL A 490 42.75 -11.92 14.88
C VAL A 490 41.84 -10.74 14.47
N THR A 491 42.41 -9.69 13.87
CA THR A 491 41.68 -8.57 13.26
C THR A 491 41.96 -8.49 11.76
N PRO A 492 41.15 -7.73 10.98
CA PRO A 492 41.58 -7.23 9.68
C PRO A 492 42.92 -6.47 9.74
N LYS A 493 43.52 -6.26 8.57
CA LYS A 493 44.82 -5.56 8.40
C LYS A 493 44.73 -4.02 8.45
N THR A 494 43.57 -3.47 8.77
CA THR A 494 43.28 -2.02 8.82
C THR A 494 43.19 -1.54 10.27
N LEU A 495 43.35 -0.24 10.52
CA LEU A 495 43.23 0.31 11.88
C LEU A 495 41.77 0.37 12.34
N GLY A 496 41.53 0.02 13.60
CA GLY A 496 40.22 0.03 14.25
C GLY A 496 39.63 1.43 14.46
N SER A 497 38.52 1.50 15.20
CA SER A 497 37.87 2.75 15.63
C SER A 497 37.55 2.80 17.14
N ARG A 498 37.70 1.70 17.88
CA ARG A 498 37.50 1.72 19.34
C ARG A 498 38.55 2.59 20.03
N LYS A 499 38.15 3.15 21.17
CA LYS A 499 38.97 4.02 22.03
C LYS A 499 39.14 3.48 23.46
N ASP A 500 38.45 2.39 23.80
CA ASP A 500 38.45 1.75 25.12
C ASP A 500 39.52 0.65 25.26
N GLY A 501 40.43 0.53 24.28
CA GLY A 501 41.49 -0.49 24.25
C GLY A 501 41.01 -1.93 24.07
N LYS A 502 39.69 -2.20 24.02
CA LYS A 502 39.17 -3.57 23.89
C LYS A 502 39.36 -4.11 22.48
N ASN A 503 39.63 -5.42 22.40
CA ASN A 503 39.46 -6.21 21.18
C ASN A 503 38.30 -7.18 21.40
N LEU A 504 37.15 -6.84 20.83
CA LEU A 504 35.91 -7.60 20.94
C LEU A 504 35.95 -8.93 20.20
N PHE A 505 36.77 -9.06 19.15
CA PHE A 505 36.99 -10.35 18.48
C PHE A 505 37.79 -11.32 19.37
N GLU A 506 38.81 -10.83 20.08
CA GLU A 506 39.50 -11.65 21.10
C GLU A 506 38.56 -12.05 22.23
N GLN A 507 37.70 -11.14 22.70
CA GLN A 507 36.71 -11.43 23.74
C GLN A 507 35.73 -12.54 23.30
N TRP A 508 35.19 -12.44 22.07
CA TRP A 508 34.33 -13.47 21.49
C TRP A 508 35.05 -14.81 21.34
N LEU A 509 36.25 -14.83 20.73
CA LEU A 509 37.03 -16.06 20.55
C LEU A 509 37.33 -16.75 21.89
N ARG A 510 37.76 -16.00 22.91
CA ARG A 510 38.04 -16.55 24.25
C ARG A 510 36.78 -17.19 24.87
N GLU A 511 35.61 -16.58 24.73
CA GLU A 511 34.37 -17.14 25.25
C GLU A 511 33.86 -18.35 24.43
N GLN A 512 33.98 -18.36 23.10
CA GLN A 512 33.62 -19.56 22.31
C GLN A 512 34.56 -20.75 22.57
N GLN A 513 35.86 -20.49 22.77
CA GLN A 513 36.85 -21.50 23.19
C GLN A 513 36.53 -22.05 24.58
N LYS A 514 36.28 -21.18 25.56
CA LYS A 514 35.87 -21.52 26.93
C LYS A 514 34.55 -22.29 27.00
N ARG A 515 33.64 -22.09 26.03
CA ARG A 515 32.39 -22.84 25.85
C ARG A 515 32.56 -24.12 25.01
N ASN A 516 33.78 -24.45 24.55
CA ASN A 516 34.12 -25.61 23.71
C ASN A 516 33.25 -25.78 22.45
N ARG A 517 33.02 -24.68 21.72
CA ARG A 517 32.13 -24.64 20.54
C ARG A 517 32.90 -24.76 19.22
N LYS A 518 32.28 -25.39 18.20
CA LYS A 518 32.73 -25.30 16.80
C LYS A 518 32.49 -23.88 16.28
N HIS A 519 33.49 -23.02 16.31
CA HIS A 519 33.37 -21.60 16.00
C HIS A 519 34.36 -21.12 14.94
N LYS A 520 33.98 -20.08 14.20
CA LYS A 520 34.83 -19.47 13.15
C LYS A 520 34.66 -17.95 13.09
N LEU A 521 35.79 -17.26 13.00
CA LEU A 521 35.88 -15.82 12.74
C LEU A 521 36.46 -15.60 11.33
N ILE A 522 35.81 -14.78 10.50
CA ILE A 522 36.19 -14.53 9.09
C ILE A 522 36.05 -13.05 8.73
N PHE A 523 36.92 -12.57 7.84
CA PHE A 523 36.95 -11.19 7.30
C PHE A 523 37.18 -11.17 5.78
N ASP A 524 36.78 -12.23 5.07
CA ASP A 524 37.21 -12.54 3.70
C ASP A 524 36.14 -13.37 2.97
N SER A 525 35.61 -12.84 1.88
CA SER A 525 34.48 -13.42 1.13
C SER A 525 34.81 -14.77 0.48
N GLU A 526 36.01 -14.93 -0.06
CA GLU A 526 36.43 -16.17 -0.73
C GLU A 526 36.74 -17.28 0.27
N LYS A 527 37.29 -16.94 1.44
CA LYS A 527 37.41 -17.90 2.56
C LYS A 527 36.06 -18.29 3.13
N LEU A 528 35.06 -17.41 3.09
CA LEU A 528 33.70 -17.73 3.53
C LEU A 528 32.98 -18.65 2.52
N LYS A 529 33.03 -18.37 1.21
CA LYS A 529 32.46 -19.25 0.16
C LYS A 529 33.01 -20.68 0.20
N ARG A 530 34.27 -20.85 0.63
CA ARG A 530 34.98 -22.13 0.67
C ARG A 530 35.03 -22.74 2.08
N LEU A 531 34.25 -22.22 3.03
CA LEU A 531 34.16 -22.74 4.37
C LEU A 531 33.29 -24.00 4.39
N ASP A 532 33.81 -25.10 4.92
CA ASP A 532 32.95 -26.25 5.26
C ASP A 532 32.03 -25.87 6.42
N LEU A 533 30.75 -25.67 6.12
CA LEU A 533 29.73 -25.30 7.10
C LEU A 533 29.33 -26.47 8.01
N ALA A 534 29.65 -27.73 7.66
CA ALA A 534 29.40 -28.86 8.55
C ALA A 534 30.17 -28.71 9.87
N GLU A 535 31.42 -28.24 9.79
CA GLU A 535 32.32 -28.06 10.94
C GLU A 535 32.24 -26.70 11.66
N VAL A 536 31.21 -25.88 11.38
CA VAL A 536 30.99 -24.58 12.06
C VAL A 536 29.56 -24.44 12.56
N ASP A 537 29.39 -24.25 13.87
CA ASP A 537 28.09 -24.03 14.52
C ASP A 537 27.91 -22.57 15.01
N TYR A 538 29.01 -21.80 15.07
CA TYR A 538 29.05 -20.38 15.47
C TYR A 538 29.98 -19.59 14.53
N LEU A 539 29.40 -18.86 13.57
CA LEU A 539 30.13 -18.07 12.58
C LEU A 539 30.02 -16.56 12.83
N PHE A 540 31.15 -15.86 12.85
CA PHE A 540 31.22 -14.40 12.87
C PHE A 540 32.03 -13.93 11.66
N GLY A 541 31.36 -13.35 10.65
CA GLY A 541 31.96 -12.95 9.37
C GLY A 541 31.72 -11.47 9.05
N LEU A 542 32.69 -10.60 9.34
CA LEU A 542 32.59 -9.17 9.03
C LEU A 542 33.52 -8.80 7.86
N LEU A 543 32.98 -8.85 6.65
CA LEU A 543 33.75 -8.90 5.40
C LEU A 543 34.31 -7.54 4.94
N ALA A 544 33.84 -6.44 5.54
CA ALA A 544 34.26 -5.08 5.21
C ALA A 544 34.67 -4.28 6.48
N PRO A 545 35.53 -3.25 6.34
CA PRO A 545 35.89 -2.37 7.45
C PRO A 545 34.74 -1.45 7.88
N ASN A 546 33.90 -1.03 6.93
CA ASN A 546 32.63 -0.34 7.14
C ASN A 546 31.48 -1.19 6.54
N HIS A 547 30.33 -0.62 6.20
CA HIS A 547 29.28 -1.31 5.42
C HIS A 547 29.85 -2.04 4.18
N LEU A 548 29.19 -3.12 3.76
CA LEU A 548 29.48 -3.80 2.48
C LEU A 548 29.30 -2.84 1.29
N ASP A 549 29.88 -3.14 0.14
CA ASP A 549 29.74 -2.30 -1.07
C ASP A 549 28.31 -2.32 -1.61
N TYR A 550 27.93 -1.29 -2.36
CA TYR A 550 26.65 -1.28 -3.10
C TYR A 550 26.66 -2.35 -4.20
N GLU A 551 25.54 -3.03 -4.40
CA GLU A 551 25.34 -4.11 -5.38
C GLU A 551 25.73 -3.67 -6.80
N ILE A 552 25.45 -2.42 -7.18
CA ILE A 552 25.80 -1.83 -8.49
C ILE A 552 27.33 -1.74 -8.75
N HIS A 553 28.15 -1.74 -7.69
CA HIS A 553 29.62 -1.68 -7.76
C HIS A 553 30.30 -2.91 -7.14
N ARG A 554 29.54 -3.94 -6.74
CA ARG A 554 30.06 -5.08 -5.98
C ARG A 554 30.91 -5.99 -6.88
N THR A 555 32.19 -6.11 -6.56
CA THR A 555 33.16 -6.91 -7.36
C THR A 555 33.50 -8.27 -6.76
N ASP A 556 33.87 -8.32 -5.49
CA ASP A 556 34.44 -9.50 -4.80
C ASP A 556 33.71 -9.84 -3.49
N GLN A 557 32.97 -8.87 -2.93
CA GLN A 557 32.13 -9.09 -1.75
C GLN A 557 30.94 -10.01 -2.05
N LEU A 558 30.55 -10.80 -1.05
CA LEU A 558 29.33 -11.62 -1.07
C LEU A 558 28.07 -10.74 -1.10
N SER A 559 27.10 -11.08 -1.94
CA SER A 559 25.78 -10.43 -1.95
C SER A 559 24.98 -10.75 -0.69
N LEU A 560 24.00 -9.91 -0.36
CA LEU A 560 23.05 -10.15 0.74
C LEU A 560 22.31 -11.51 0.58
N SER A 561 22.10 -11.95 -0.66
CA SER A 561 21.47 -13.22 -1.00
C SER A 561 22.34 -14.45 -0.66
N GLU A 562 23.64 -14.39 -0.96
CA GLU A 562 24.61 -15.42 -0.59
C GLU A 562 24.86 -15.46 0.93
N LEU A 563 24.94 -14.29 1.59
CA LEU A 563 25.05 -14.22 3.05
C LEU A 563 23.82 -14.80 3.76
N THR A 564 22.62 -14.53 3.23
CA THR A 564 21.36 -15.09 3.72
C THR A 564 21.33 -16.61 3.58
N GLN A 565 21.81 -17.15 2.45
CA GLN A 565 21.96 -18.59 2.23
C GLN A 565 22.87 -19.26 3.27
N ILE A 566 24.06 -18.70 3.52
CA ILE A 566 24.99 -19.22 4.52
C ILE A 566 24.38 -19.16 5.92
N ALA A 567 23.67 -18.08 6.26
CA ALA A 567 23.00 -17.93 7.55
C ALA A 567 21.91 -18.99 7.77
N VAL A 568 21.04 -19.21 6.78
CA VAL A 568 19.98 -20.24 6.84
C VAL A 568 20.58 -21.64 6.96
N GLN A 569 21.67 -21.95 6.26
CA GLN A 569 22.34 -23.26 6.31
C GLN A 569 22.94 -23.56 7.69
N ILE A 570 23.55 -22.57 8.37
CA ILE A 570 24.07 -22.74 9.73
C ILE A 570 22.92 -22.87 10.74
N LEU A 571 21.90 -22.00 10.66
CA LEU A 571 20.80 -21.98 11.62
C LEU A 571 19.90 -23.23 11.53
N SER A 572 19.72 -23.78 10.32
CA SER A 572 18.90 -24.99 10.09
C SER A 572 19.49 -26.26 10.70
N LYS A 573 20.73 -26.23 11.22
CA LYS A 573 21.29 -27.29 12.08
C LYS A 573 20.53 -27.46 13.39
N ASN A 574 19.79 -26.45 13.87
CA ASN A 574 19.06 -26.51 15.13
C ASN A 574 17.63 -27.06 14.94
N PRO A 575 17.33 -28.31 15.34
CA PRO A 575 16.00 -28.91 15.15
C PRO A 575 14.90 -28.30 16.05
N LYS A 576 15.23 -27.30 16.89
CA LYS A 576 14.25 -26.52 17.66
C LYS A 576 13.77 -25.25 16.93
N GLY A 577 14.28 -24.99 15.72
CA GLY A 577 14.04 -23.76 14.98
C GLY A 577 14.99 -22.62 15.36
N TYR A 578 14.81 -21.47 14.71
CA TYR A 578 15.69 -20.31 14.83
C TYR A 578 14.94 -19.01 14.51
N LEU A 579 15.60 -17.88 14.79
CA LEU A 579 15.25 -16.55 14.28
C LEU A 579 16.44 -16.03 13.47
N LEU A 580 16.16 -15.41 12.32
CA LEU A 580 17.15 -14.76 11.47
C LEU A 580 16.64 -13.35 11.11
N LEU A 581 17.50 -12.35 11.24
CA LEU A 581 17.29 -11.00 10.75
C LEU A 581 18.22 -10.77 9.54
N VAL A 582 17.69 -10.17 8.48
CA VAL A 582 18.42 -9.80 7.27
C VAL A 582 18.08 -8.34 6.95
N GLU A 583 19.10 -7.51 6.70
CA GLU A 583 18.96 -6.06 6.60
C GLU A 583 19.52 -5.55 5.26
N GLY A 584 18.79 -4.65 4.61
CA GLY A 584 19.17 -4.00 3.35
C GLY A 584 19.74 -2.59 3.52
N GLY A 585 20.50 -2.31 4.59
CA GLY A 585 20.87 -0.95 5.03
C GLY A 585 21.61 -0.04 4.02
N ARG A 586 21.97 -0.51 2.82
CA ARG A 586 22.43 0.36 1.72
C ARG A 586 21.30 1.12 1.02
N ILE A 587 20.04 0.69 1.16
CA ILE A 587 18.84 1.40 0.65
C ILE A 587 18.78 2.82 1.22
N ASP A 588 18.88 2.95 2.56
CA ASP A 588 18.92 4.21 3.31
C ASP A 588 20.04 5.15 2.80
N HIS A 589 21.28 4.67 2.76
CA HIS A 589 22.43 5.45 2.31
C HIS A 589 22.26 6.00 0.88
N GLY A 590 21.59 5.26 0.00
CA GLY A 590 21.22 5.72 -1.34
C GLY A 590 20.22 6.89 -1.30
N HIS A 591 19.16 6.77 -0.50
CA HIS A 591 18.16 7.82 -0.33
C HIS A 591 18.70 9.08 0.37
N HIS A 592 19.51 8.93 1.43
CA HIS A 592 20.25 10.03 2.08
C HIS A 592 21.08 10.85 1.06
N SER A 593 21.59 10.20 0.02
CA SER A 593 22.40 10.84 -1.04
C SER A 593 21.58 11.47 -2.18
N ASN A 594 20.25 11.43 -2.12
CA ASN A 594 19.30 11.61 -3.24
C ASN A 594 19.58 10.69 -4.47
N GLN A 595 20.17 9.52 -4.27
CA GLN A 595 20.58 8.60 -5.34
C GLN A 595 19.64 7.40 -5.44
N ALA A 596 18.44 7.63 -6.01
CA ALA A 596 17.39 6.61 -6.10
C ALA A 596 17.82 5.37 -6.92
N LYS A 597 18.73 5.53 -7.90
CA LYS A 597 19.24 4.38 -8.67
C LYS A 597 19.97 3.37 -7.79
N TYR A 598 20.77 3.84 -6.83
CA TYR A 598 21.41 2.97 -5.84
C TYR A 598 20.34 2.34 -4.93
N ALA A 599 19.51 3.16 -4.29
CA ALA A 599 18.52 2.68 -3.32
C ALA A 599 17.58 1.60 -3.90
N LEU A 600 17.05 1.81 -5.10
CA LEU A 600 16.19 0.84 -5.79
C LEU A 600 16.94 -0.43 -6.22
N THR A 601 18.23 -0.34 -6.53
CA THR A 601 19.07 -1.52 -6.83
C THR A 601 19.31 -2.36 -5.56
N GLU A 602 19.51 -1.71 -4.42
CA GLU A 602 19.62 -2.38 -3.11
C GLU A 602 18.28 -3.04 -2.68
N THR A 603 17.14 -2.40 -2.98
CA THR A 603 15.82 -3.02 -2.77
C THR A 603 15.64 -4.30 -3.59
N LEU A 604 16.21 -4.37 -4.80
CA LEU A 604 16.24 -5.60 -5.60
C LEU A 604 17.22 -6.65 -5.05
N ALA A 605 18.33 -6.25 -4.43
CA ALA A 605 19.22 -7.16 -3.70
C ALA A 605 18.51 -7.75 -2.46
N LEU A 606 17.66 -6.98 -1.78
CA LEU A 606 16.81 -7.45 -0.70
C LEU A 606 15.69 -8.40 -1.19
N GLU A 607 15.05 -8.15 -2.35
CA GLU A 607 14.12 -9.10 -2.99
C GLU A 607 14.80 -10.45 -3.25
N GLN A 608 16.06 -10.43 -3.71
CA GLN A 608 16.85 -11.64 -3.93
C GLN A 608 17.21 -12.36 -2.62
N ALA A 609 17.51 -11.63 -1.54
CA ALA A 609 17.78 -12.21 -0.23
C ALA A 609 16.53 -12.87 0.38
N VAL A 610 15.37 -12.21 0.31
CA VAL A 610 14.08 -12.80 0.72
C VAL A 610 13.77 -14.05 -0.10
N SER A 611 13.96 -13.99 -1.42
CA SER A 611 13.78 -15.15 -2.32
C SER A 611 14.74 -16.31 -1.98
N SER A 612 16.00 -16.01 -1.64
CA SER A 612 17.01 -16.98 -1.22
C SER A 612 16.58 -17.69 0.06
N ALA A 613 16.15 -16.95 1.09
CA ALA A 613 15.61 -17.54 2.31
C ALA A 613 14.36 -18.39 2.04
N MET A 614 13.37 -17.86 1.30
CA MET A 614 12.13 -18.59 0.97
C MET A 614 12.37 -19.93 0.26
N SER A 615 13.44 -20.06 -0.54
CA SER A 615 13.78 -21.30 -1.25
C SER A 615 14.51 -22.35 -0.40
N GLN A 616 14.89 -22.02 0.85
CA GLN A 616 15.66 -22.88 1.75
C GLN A 616 14.92 -23.27 3.03
N VAL A 617 13.72 -22.71 3.27
CA VAL A 617 12.95 -22.92 4.51
C VAL A 617 11.60 -23.57 4.24
N ASN A 618 11.11 -24.36 5.19
CA ASN A 618 9.74 -24.86 5.15
C ASN A 618 8.77 -23.73 5.57
N LEU A 619 8.04 -23.14 4.61
CA LEU A 619 7.05 -22.09 4.88
C LEU A 619 5.84 -22.57 5.71
N ASN A 620 5.68 -23.88 5.92
CA ASN A 620 4.69 -24.42 6.86
C ASN A 620 5.16 -24.37 8.33
N GLU A 621 6.44 -24.09 8.57
CA GLU A 621 7.08 -24.08 9.89
C GLU A 621 7.83 -22.77 10.19
N THR A 622 8.06 -21.94 9.16
CA THR A 622 8.87 -20.71 9.22
C THR A 622 8.00 -19.48 9.02
N LEU A 623 7.88 -18.64 10.05
CA LEU A 623 7.34 -17.29 9.94
C LEU A 623 8.41 -16.38 9.33
N MET A 624 8.10 -15.75 8.20
CA MET A 624 8.96 -14.73 7.59
C MET A 624 8.25 -13.38 7.60
N LEU A 625 8.99 -12.35 8.00
CA LEU A 625 8.57 -10.95 8.04
C LEU A 625 9.52 -10.13 7.15
N VAL A 626 8.97 -9.19 6.38
CA VAL A 626 9.73 -8.21 5.60
C VAL A 626 9.15 -6.83 5.87
N THR A 627 9.99 -5.90 6.30
CA THR A 627 9.61 -4.53 6.65
C THR A 627 10.82 -3.60 6.59
N ALA A 628 10.58 -2.29 6.74
CA ALA A 628 11.62 -1.30 7.02
C ALA A 628 11.44 -0.78 8.45
N ASP A 629 12.45 -0.10 9.00
CA ASP A 629 12.39 0.57 10.30
C ASP A 629 11.98 2.06 10.19
N HIS A 630 12.23 2.69 9.04
CA HIS A 630 11.78 4.04 8.69
C HIS A 630 11.52 4.22 7.17
N SER A 631 10.82 5.29 6.79
CA SER A 631 10.71 5.75 5.39
C SER A 631 11.76 6.84 5.07
N HIS A 632 11.74 7.38 3.86
CA HIS A 632 12.58 8.50 3.44
C HIS A 632 11.76 9.59 2.76
N ALA A 633 12.33 10.79 2.69
CA ALA A 633 11.80 11.93 1.95
C ALA A 633 11.84 11.76 0.40
N TYR A 634 11.55 10.55 -0.11
CA TYR A 634 11.51 10.12 -1.51
C TYR A 634 10.05 9.87 -1.94
N GLY A 635 9.75 9.98 -3.23
CA GLY A 635 8.42 9.60 -3.74
C GLY A 635 8.30 9.62 -5.26
N VAL A 636 7.21 9.03 -5.75
CA VAL A 636 6.94 8.84 -7.19
C VAL A 636 5.68 9.61 -7.60
N VAL A 637 5.84 10.57 -8.51
CA VAL A 637 4.82 11.56 -8.85
C VAL A 637 4.72 11.82 -10.35
N GLY A 638 3.58 12.37 -10.76
CA GLY A 638 3.28 12.63 -12.17
C GLY A 638 2.27 11.67 -12.76
N GLU A 639 1.91 11.89 -14.03
CA GLU A 639 0.98 11.05 -14.79
C GLU A 639 1.72 10.27 -15.88
N ALA A 640 2.98 9.91 -15.63
CA ALA A 640 3.79 9.14 -16.54
C ALA A 640 3.10 7.82 -16.95
N ASN A 641 3.23 7.47 -18.23
CA ASN A 641 2.79 6.17 -18.72
C ASN A 641 3.59 5.08 -18.01
N ARG A 642 2.92 3.98 -17.62
CA ARG A 642 3.53 2.80 -16.98
C ARG A 642 4.84 2.31 -17.63
N ARG A 643 5.05 2.55 -18.92
CA ARG A 643 6.22 2.09 -19.69
C ARG A 643 7.50 2.91 -19.51
N ARG A 644 7.44 4.08 -18.87
CA ARG A 644 8.63 4.88 -18.55
C ARG A 644 9.50 4.13 -17.54
N HIS A 645 10.80 4.43 -17.51
CA HIS A 645 11.65 4.00 -16.41
C HIS A 645 11.35 4.87 -15.17
N ILE A 646 11.45 4.33 -13.95
CA ILE A 646 11.07 5.07 -12.73
C ILE A 646 11.97 6.28 -12.42
N LEU A 647 13.16 6.33 -13.06
CA LEU A 647 14.12 7.45 -13.01
C LEU A 647 14.03 8.40 -14.22
N ASP A 648 13.07 8.16 -15.13
CA ASP A 648 12.87 8.95 -16.35
C ASP A 648 12.08 10.23 -16.05
N LEU A 649 11.87 11.04 -17.08
CA LEU A 649 11.03 12.22 -17.05
C LEU A 649 9.55 11.85 -17.17
N ASP A 650 8.69 12.56 -16.45
CA ASP A 650 7.31 12.77 -16.86
C ASP A 650 7.25 14.00 -17.76
N ASN A 651 6.58 13.83 -18.91
CA ASN A 651 6.28 14.90 -19.86
C ASN A 651 4.84 14.78 -20.39
N SER A 652 3.95 14.11 -19.62
CA SER A 652 2.50 14.11 -19.85
C SER A 652 1.92 15.53 -19.82
N GLN A 653 2.50 16.40 -18.98
CA GLN A 653 2.34 17.84 -18.97
C GLN A 653 3.70 18.49 -18.67
N LEU A 654 3.90 19.73 -19.12
CA LEU A 654 4.98 20.58 -18.63
C LEU A 654 4.53 21.30 -17.35
N ALA A 655 5.44 21.57 -16.44
CA ALA A 655 5.15 22.40 -15.27
C ALA A 655 5.05 23.88 -15.65
N ASN A 656 4.55 24.72 -14.73
CA ASN A 656 4.37 26.17 -14.94
C ASN A 656 5.69 26.95 -15.08
N ASP A 657 6.84 26.28 -14.93
CA ASP A 657 8.18 26.80 -15.26
C ASP A 657 8.57 26.55 -16.73
N GLY A 658 7.78 25.75 -17.47
CA GLY A 658 8.00 25.35 -18.86
C GLY A 658 8.76 24.03 -19.01
N TYR A 659 9.21 23.40 -17.93
CA TYR A 659 10.06 22.21 -17.97
C TYR A 659 9.27 20.92 -17.66
N PRO A 660 9.75 19.75 -18.10
CA PRO A 660 9.35 18.47 -17.53
C PRO A 660 9.85 18.33 -16.08
N TYR A 661 9.49 17.22 -15.44
CA TYR A 661 9.93 16.86 -14.10
C TYR A 661 10.28 15.37 -14.05
N LEU A 662 11.10 14.95 -13.08
CA LEU A 662 11.43 13.55 -12.88
C LEU A 662 10.21 12.80 -12.33
N ILE A 663 10.04 11.53 -12.72
CA ILE A 663 9.03 10.62 -12.17
C ILE A 663 9.29 10.34 -10.68
N SER A 664 10.57 10.31 -10.28
CA SER A 664 11.01 10.14 -8.91
C SER A 664 11.81 11.35 -8.43
N ALA A 665 11.50 11.83 -7.23
CA ALA A 665 12.07 13.05 -6.65
C ALA A 665 12.22 12.92 -5.12
N TYR A 666 12.85 13.91 -4.50
CA TYR A 666 12.95 14.02 -3.04
C TYR A 666 12.33 15.32 -2.51
N PHE A 667 11.79 15.32 -1.29
CA PHE A 667 11.37 16.57 -0.65
C PHE A 667 12.59 17.35 -0.13
N ASN A 668 13.69 16.68 0.20
CA ASN A 668 14.91 17.33 0.69
C ASN A 668 16.18 16.55 0.34
N GLY A 669 17.34 17.20 0.48
CA GLY A 669 18.66 16.57 0.33
C GLY A 669 19.60 17.27 -0.66
N PRO A 670 20.73 16.61 -1.02
CA PRO A 670 21.84 17.21 -1.75
C PRO A 670 21.55 17.68 -3.18
N ALA A 671 20.35 17.43 -3.72
CA ALA A 671 19.91 17.84 -5.04
C ALA A 671 18.95 19.05 -5.03
N GLY A 672 18.81 19.74 -3.89
CA GLY A 672 18.01 20.97 -3.81
C GLY A 672 18.70 22.19 -4.43
N SER A 673 17.92 23.11 -5.00
CA SER A 673 18.47 24.37 -5.54
C SER A 673 18.51 25.46 -4.47
N VAL A 674 19.71 26.05 -4.27
CA VAL A 674 19.97 27.00 -3.18
C VAL A 674 19.69 28.45 -3.57
N LYS A 675 20.15 28.89 -4.74
CA LYS A 675 20.11 30.31 -5.17
C LYS A 675 19.40 30.56 -6.50
N GLU A 676 19.14 29.50 -7.26
CA GLU A 676 18.50 29.54 -8.58
C GLU A 676 17.12 28.88 -8.55
N PRO A 677 16.24 29.12 -9.54
CA PRO A 677 15.04 28.30 -9.76
C PRO A 677 15.38 26.81 -9.96
N ARG A 678 14.34 25.96 -9.94
CA ARG A 678 14.47 24.54 -10.34
C ARG A 678 15.05 24.45 -11.76
N ARG A 679 16.04 23.57 -11.96
CA ARG A 679 16.65 23.32 -13.27
C ARG A 679 15.78 22.43 -14.14
N ASP A 680 15.93 22.52 -15.46
CA ASP A 680 15.29 21.62 -16.41
C ASP A 680 15.99 20.24 -16.43
N PRO A 681 15.37 19.17 -15.91
CA PRO A 681 15.97 17.84 -15.86
C PRO A 681 16.08 17.18 -17.24
N SER A 682 15.49 17.73 -18.30
CA SER A 682 15.72 17.24 -19.68
C SER A 682 17.11 17.56 -20.23
N THR A 683 17.87 18.44 -19.54
CA THR A 683 19.27 18.72 -19.85
C THR A 683 20.25 17.82 -19.07
N ASP A 684 19.76 17.07 -18.08
CA ASP A 684 20.57 16.22 -17.21
C ASP A 684 20.80 14.81 -17.80
N ARG A 685 21.87 14.14 -17.38
CA ARG A 685 22.17 12.75 -17.72
C ARG A 685 21.52 11.77 -16.73
N ILE A 686 20.19 11.80 -16.67
CA ILE A 686 19.36 11.22 -15.58
C ILE A 686 19.55 9.71 -15.30
N PHE A 687 20.18 8.97 -16.21
CA PHE A 687 20.44 7.52 -16.09
C PHE A 687 21.86 7.16 -15.61
N GLN A 688 22.78 8.12 -15.43
CA GLN A 688 24.10 7.84 -14.84
C GLN A 688 23.96 7.31 -13.41
N ASP A 689 24.91 6.47 -12.98
CA ASP A 689 24.86 5.80 -11.66
C ASP A 689 24.77 6.81 -10.52
N ASP A 690 25.64 7.81 -10.56
CA ASP A 690 25.79 8.85 -9.54
C ASP A 690 24.73 9.98 -9.61
N TYR A 691 23.82 9.96 -10.59
CA TYR A 691 22.81 11.01 -10.75
C TYR A 691 21.88 11.12 -9.53
N ARG A 692 21.68 12.36 -9.07
CA ARG A 692 20.86 12.69 -7.91
C ARG A 692 19.53 13.30 -8.36
N GLN A 693 18.41 12.69 -7.97
CA GLN A 693 17.08 13.18 -8.35
C GLN A 693 16.76 14.48 -7.60
N GLN A 694 16.16 15.46 -8.29
CA GLN A 694 15.90 16.83 -7.79
C GLN A 694 15.17 16.85 -6.44
N ALA A 695 15.53 17.81 -5.57
CA ALA A 695 14.90 18.00 -4.25
C ALA A 695 14.30 19.41 -4.04
N LEU A 696 13.28 19.53 -3.18
CA LEU A 696 12.69 20.84 -2.80
C LEU A 696 13.58 21.62 -1.82
N VAL A 697 13.95 21.02 -0.69
CA VAL A 697 14.75 21.68 0.36
C VAL A 697 16.22 21.26 0.21
N PRO A 698 17.16 22.19 -0.04
CA PRO A 698 18.57 21.84 -0.13
C PRO A 698 19.12 21.51 1.27
N LEU A 699 19.67 20.30 1.43
CA LEU A 699 20.35 19.83 2.64
C LEU A 699 21.58 19.01 2.26
N SER A 700 22.64 19.07 3.06
CA SER A 700 23.83 18.23 2.90
C SER A 700 23.58 16.70 2.94
N SER A 701 22.41 16.26 3.42
CA SER A 701 21.87 14.90 3.30
C SER A 701 20.33 14.97 3.31
N ALA A 702 19.65 14.05 2.62
CA ALA A 702 18.19 13.92 2.73
C ALA A 702 17.80 13.44 4.13
N THR A 703 16.58 13.68 4.57
CA THR A 703 16.08 13.14 5.84
C THR A 703 15.32 11.83 5.64
N HIS A 704 15.08 11.15 6.76
CA HIS A 704 13.98 10.20 6.89
C HIS A 704 12.63 10.94 6.75
N ALA A 705 11.56 10.20 6.56
CA ALA A 705 10.19 10.70 6.61
C ALA A 705 9.37 9.90 7.63
N ALA A 706 8.14 10.38 7.91
CA ALA A 706 7.27 9.84 8.95
C ALA A 706 6.03 9.14 8.40
N ASP A 707 6.20 8.41 7.29
CA ASP A 707 5.17 7.59 6.66
C ASP A 707 5.05 6.22 7.36
N ASP A 708 3.91 5.52 7.24
CA ASP A 708 3.89 4.10 7.59
C ASP A 708 4.88 3.33 6.70
N VAL A 709 5.59 2.37 7.29
CA VAL A 709 6.47 1.46 6.55
C VAL A 709 5.72 0.17 6.20
N PRO A 710 6.00 -0.43 5.03
CA PRO A 710 5.40 -1.71 4.65
C PRO A 710 5.77 -2.82 5.63
N LEU A 711 4.82 -3.69 5.98
CA LEU A 711 5.04 -4.86 6.83
C LEU A 711 4.33 -6.08 6.20
N TYR A 712 5.13 -7.05 5.75
CA TYR A 712 4.65 -8.20 4.98
C TYR A 712 4.97 -9.51 5.71
N ALA A 713 3.98 -10.41 5.82
CA ALA A 713 4.15 -11.67 6.57
C ALA A 713 3.72 -12.93 5.78
N THR A 714 4.47 -14.03 5.98
CA THR A 714 4.12 -15.37 5.48
C THR A 714 4.53 -16.48 6.44
N GLY A 715 3.82 -17.60 6.42
CA GLY A 715 4.06 -18.77 7.28
C GLY A 715 3.18 -18.81 8.54
N PRO A 716 3.51 -19.66 9.52
CA PRO A 716 2.72 -19.83 10.73
C PRO A 716 2.58 -18.51 11.51
N LEU A 717 1.35 -18.18 11.90
CA LEU A 717 1.05 -16.94 12.63
C LEU A 717 1.39 -15.65 11.84
N SER A 718 1.52 -15.71 10.51
CA SER A 718 1.67 -14.50 9.69
C SER A 718 0.47 -13.56 9.79
N GLN A 719 -0.72 -14.06 10.12
CA GLN A 719 -1.91 -13.23 10.31
C GLN A 719 -1.82 -12.25 11.50
N LEU A 720 -0.81 -12.37 12.38
CA LEU A 720 -0.58 -11.39 13.44
C LEU A 720 -0.27 -9.98 12.88
N PHE A 721 0.28 -9.89 11.66
CA PHE A 721 0.84 -8.68 11.04
C PHE A 721 -0.03 -8.22 9.85
N HIS A 722 -1.23 -7.72 10.13
CA HIS A 722 -2.32 -7.55 9.12
C HIS A 722 -2.90 -6.12 9.01
N ARG A 723 -2.23 -5.13 9.59
CA ARG A 723 -2.65 -3.72 9.71
C ARG A 723 -1.41 -2.85 10.02
N SER A 724 -1.51 -1.53 9.93
CA SER A 724 -0.50 -0.67 10.61
C SER A 724 -0.57 -0.92 12.12
N VAL A 725 0.61 -0.96 12.71
CA VAL A 725 0.90 -1.26 14.10
C VAL A 725 2.13 -0.44 14.49
N ASP A 726 2.25 -0.05 15.75
CA ASP A 726 3.49 0.55 16.24
C ASP A 726 4.66 -0.42 16.03
N ASN A 727 5.84 0.06 15.64
CA ASN A 727 7.02 -0.78 15.38
C ASN A 727 7.36 -1.70 16.58
N THR A 728 6.99 -1.33 17.83
CA THR A 728 7.12 -2.23 18.99
C THR A 728 6.32 -3.52 18.80
N TYR A 729 5.06 -3.43 18.32
CA TYR A 729 4.18 -4.59 18.10
C TYR A 729 4.80 -5.64 17.17
N VAL A 730 5.65 -5.25 16.21
CA VAL A 730 6.28 -6.20 15.29
C VAL A 730 7.23 -7.14 16.03
N ALA A 731 8.09 -6.58 16.89
CA ALA A 731 8.92 -7.38 17.78
C ALA A 731 8.05 -8.21 18.75
N HIS A 732 6.99 -7.60 19.29
CA HIS A 732 6.08 -8.25 20.22
C HIS A 732 5.42 -9.51 19.61
N ALA A 733 4.72 -9.37 18.48
CA ALA A 733 4.04 -10.49 17.82
C ALA A 733 5.01 -11.61 17.37
N THR A 734 6.27 -11.29 17.11
CA THR A 734 7.32 -12.31 16.86
C THR A 734 7.57 -13.16 18.12
N MET A 735 7.57 -12.57 19.32
CA MET A 735 7.71 -13.30 20.58
C MET A 735 6.48 -14.16 20.93
N PHE A 736 5.25 -13.73 20.59
CA PHE A 736 4.06 -14.59 20.61
C PHE A 736 4.24 -15.83 19.72
N ALA A 737 4.66 -15.60 18.47
CA ALA A 737 4.75 -16.65 17.46
C ALA A 737 5.82 -17.71 17.80
N LEU A 738 6.93 -17.27 18.38
CA LEU A 738 8.04 -18.12 18.83
C LEU A 738 7.87 -18.65 20.27
N CYS A 739 6.73 -18.42 20.93
CA CYS A 739 6.45 -18.86 22.30
C CYS A 739 7.50 -18.40 23.34
N LEU A 740 8.01 -17.18 23.16
CA LEU A 740 9.12 -16.65 23.96
C LEU A 740 8.64 -16.00 25.27
N GLU A 741 9.60 -15.85 26.18
CA GLU A 741 9.47 -15.13 27.46
C GLU A 741 8.15 -15.32 28.20
N GLN A 742 7.25 -14.32 28.18
CA GLN A 742 5.99 -14.32 28.91
C GLN A 742 4.84 -15.07 28.18
N TYR A 743 5.03 -15.43 26.91
CA TYR A 743 4.03 -16.14 26.07
C TYR A 743 4.22 -17.66 26.04
N LYS A 744 5.16 -18.20 26.81
CA LYS A 744 5.42 -19.66 26.94
C LYS A 744 4.19 -20.48 27.35
N GLN A 745 3.19 -19.87 28.00
CA GLN A 745 1.99 -20.55 28.48
C GLN A 745 0.78 -20.42 27.53
N GLU A 746 0.92 -19.73 26.40
CA GLU A 746 -0.20 -19.52 25.47
C GLU A 746 -0.75 -20.84 24.89
N PRO A 747 -2.04 -20.89 24.46
CA PRO A 747 -2.68 -22.13 24.03
C PRO A 747 -2.04 -22.83 22.83
N HIS A 748 -1.32 -22.12 21.95
CA HIS A 748 -0.54 -22.74 20.86
C HIS A 748 0.79 -23.31 21.35
N CYS A 749 1.40 -22.70 22.36
CA CYS A 749 2.68 -23.11 22.94
C CYS A 749 2.56 -24.37 23.81
N THR A 750 1.50 -24.47 24.60
CA THR A 750 1.29 -25.55 25.58
C THR A 750 0.75 -26.85 24.96
N ARG A 751 0.08 -26.79 23.80
CA ARG A 751 -0.55 -27.95 23.15
C ARG A 751 0.40 -29.04 22.63
N ARG A 752 1.72 -28.82 22.59
CA ARG A 752 2.71 -29.82 22.18
C ARG A 752 2.92 -30.98 23.16
N ASN A 753 2.40 -30.89 24.40
CA ASN A 753 2.62 -31.90 25.46
C ASN A 753 1.50 -32.95 25.65
N ILE A 754 0.44 -32.94 24.82
CA ILE A 754 -0.60 -33.98 24.91
C ILE A 754 -0.18 -35.22 24.12
N SER A 755 0.40 -36.21 24.82
CA SER A 755 0.59 -37.55 24.27
C SER A 755 -0.74 -38.16 23.82
N PRO A 756 -0.85 -38.75 22.62
CA PRO A 756 -2.12 -39.28 22.11
C PRO A 756 -2.50 -40.59 22.80
N ASN A 757 -3.21 -40.53 23.93
CA ASN A 757 -3.71 -41.72 24.61
C ASN A 757 -5.07 -41.51 25.30
N ARG A 758 -6.13 -41.86 24.54
CA ARG A 758 -7.48 -42.30 24.98
C ARG A 758 -8.49 -41.28 25.50
N ASP A 759 -9.73 -41.59 25.13
CA ASP A 759 -11.02 -41.31 25.79
C ASP A 759 -11.42 -39.85 26.08
N THR A 760 -11.84 -39.16 25.01
CA THR A 760 -13.19 -38.56 25.00
C THR A 760 -13.89 -38.88 23.68
N SER A 761 -15.06 -39.53 23.75
CA SER A 761 -15.84 -39.95 22.59
C SER A 761 -16.64 -38.82 21.94
N CYS A 762 -16.37 -38.54 20.66
CA CYS A 762 -17.32 -37.91 19.74
C CYS A 762 -17.33 -38.70 18.44
N GLU A 763 -18.23 -39.68 18.33
CA GLU A 763 -18.38 -40.49 17.13
C GLU A 763 -18.92 -39.64 15.97
N TRP A 764 -18.14 -39.55 14.89
CA TRP A 764 -18.64 -39.25 13.55
C TRP A 764 -18.47 -40.51 12.71
N SER A 765 -19.59 -41.19 12.44
CA SER A 765 -19.62 -42.52 11.82
C SER A 765 -19.33 -42.47 10.32
N TYR A 766 -18.06 -42.58 9.96
CA TYR A 766 -17.64 -42.77 8.57
C TYR A 766 -17.94 -44.18 8.09
N GLY A 767 -19.07 -44.36 7.40
CA GLY A 767 -19.39 -45.58 6.66
C GLY A 767 -18.48 -45.74 5.45
N THR A 768 -17.42 -46.52 5.55
CA THR A 768 -16.57 -46.91 4.41
C THR A 768 -17.28 -47.94 3.53
N PRO A 769 -17.20 -47.79 2.20
CA PRO A 769 -16.84 -48.93 1.37
C PRO A 769 -15.55 -48.70 0.57
N GLN A 770 -14.59 -49.59 0.80
CA GLN A 770 -13.58 -50.14 -0.12
C GLN A 770 -12.74 -49.21 -1.03
N ALA A 771 -11.42 -49.38 -0.89
CA ALA A 771 -10.38 -48.84 -1.76
C ALA A 771 -10.30 -49.54 -3.14
N ASN A 772 -9.22 -49.23 -3.89
CA ASN A 772 -8.75 -49.88 -5.12
C ASN A 772 -9.39 -49.45 -6.46
N ARG A 773 -9.10 -48.19 -6.86
CA ARG A 773 -8.34 -47.88 -8.10
C ARG A 773 -8.10 -46.38 -8.28
N LEU A 774 -6.84 -45.99 -8.47
CA LEU A 774 -6.33 -44.88 -9.32
C LEU A 774 -4.82 -44.67 -9.10
N ALA A 775 -4.05 -45.76 -9.12
CA ALA A 775 -2.59 -45.74 -9.21
C ALA A 775 -2.17 -46.11 -10.66
N ASP A 776 -2.84 -45.49 -11.63
CA ASP A 776 -2.66 -45.69 -13.08
C ASP A 776 -3.27 -44.47 -13.81
N SER A 777 -2.51 -43.37 -13.92
CA SER A 777 -2.75 -42.21 -14.83
C SER A 777 -1.75 -41.06 -14.60
N MET A 778 -0.49 -41.38 -14.30
CA MET A 778 0.58 -40.37 -14.14
C MET A 778 1.59 -40.43 -15.29
N GLU A 779 1.08 -40.41 -16.51
CA GLU A 779 1.87 -40.29 -17.73
C GLU A 779 1.13 -39.42 -18.77
N HIS A 780 1.88 -38.77 -19.67
CA HIS A 780 1.37 -37.90 -20.74
C HIS A 780 0.62 -36.61 -20.33
N VAL A 781 1.36 -35.55 -19.96
CA VAL A 781 1.48 -34.32 -20.81
C VAL A 781 2.82 -33.64 -20.49
N ILE A 782 3.75 -33.58 -21.46
CA ILE A 782 4.96 -32.75 -21.40
C ILE A 782 5.00 -31.84 -22.64
N PRO A 783 4.83 -30.50 -22.49
CA PRO A 783 5.07 -29.56 -23.57
C PRO A 783 6.55 -29.52 -23.97
N LYS A 784 6.82 -29.49 -25.28
CA LYS A 784 8.17 -29.68 -25.84
C LYS A 784 9.09 -28.47 -25.57
N ARG A 785 10.35 -28.73 -25.23
CA ARG A 785 11.41 -27.71 -25.21
C ARG A 785 11.59 -27.08 -26.59
N VAL A 786 11.53 -25.75 -26.68
CA VAL A 786 11.99 -25.01 -27.86
C VAL A 786 13.52 -24.95 -27.84
N LYS A 787 14.16 -25.39 -28.93
CA LYS A 787 15.61 -25.21 -29.10
C LYS A 787 15.90 -23.80 -29.63
N TYR A 788 16.71 -23.03 -28.92
CA TYR A 788 17.48 -21.97 -29.56
C TYR A 788 18.68 -22.60 -30.28
N GLY A 789 18.88 -22.25 -31.54
CA GLY A 789 20.04 -22.70 -32.31
C GLY A 789 21.22 -21.75 -32.13
N ILE A 790 22.33 -22.27 -31.62
CA ILE A 790 23.66 -21.65 -31.72
C ILE A 790 24.57 -22.72 -32.33
N ASP A 791 25.22 -22.39 -33.44
CA ASP A 791 26.14 -23.27 -34.14
C ASP A 791 27.51 -23.22 -33.46
N LEU A 792 27.98 -24.36 -32.95
CA LEU A 792 29.30 -24.54 -32.37
C LEU A 792 29.96 -25.74 -33.03
N LYS A 793 30.91 -25.45 -33.92
CA LYS A 793 31.75 -26.45 -34.56
C LYS A 793 32.95 -26.84 -33.67
N ASP A 794 33.56 -27.95 -34.05
CA ASP A 794 34.95 -28.32 -33.75
C ASP A 794 35.32 -28.55 -32.27
N SER A 795 34.83 -29.66 -31.68
CA SER A 795 35.72 -30.79 -31.31
C SER A 795 35.00 -31.97 -30.64
N MET A 796 35.47 -33.18 -30.95
CA MET A 796 35.13 -34.51 -30.41
C MET A 796 36.47 -35.21 -30.06
N PRO A 797 36.53 -36.42 -29.44
CA PRO A 797 35.46 -37.35 -29.01
C PRO A 797 35.61 -37.90 -27.56
N ALA A 798 34.71 -38.83 -27.17
CA ALA A 798 34.88 -39.89 -26.14
C ALA A 798 35.08 -39.45 -24.66
N GLU A 799 34.71 -40.19 -23.60
CA GLU A 799 33.85 -41.38 -23.33
C GLU A 799 33.60 -41.42 -21.79
N CYS A 800 32.74 -42.23 -21.15
CA CYS A 800 31.90 -43.38 -21.57
C CYS A 800 30.58 -43.42 -20.74
N GLU A 801 30.01 -44.60 -20.50
CA GLU A 801 28.86 -44.91 -19.61
C GLU A 801 29.34 -45.05 -18.13
N ILE A 802 28.50 -45.06 -17.06
CA ILE A 802 27.06 -45.37 -16.89
C ILE A 802 26.37 -44.28 -16.06
#